data_AF-J4HS26-F1
#
_entry.id   AF-J4HS26-F1
#
_cell.length_a   1.000
_cell.length_b   1.000
_cell.length_c   1.000
_cell.angle_alpha   90.00
_cell.angle_beta   90.00
_cell.angle_gamma   90.00
#
_symmetry.space_group_name_H-M   'P 1'
#
loop_
_entity.id
_entity.type
_entity.pdbx_description
1 polymer ?
#
loop_
_entity_poly.entity_id
_entity_poly.type
_entity_poly.pdbx_seq_one_letter_code
_entity_poly.pdbx_strand_id
1 'polypeptide(L)'
;MIDIITALWGALLLIIMWFLRYYMKQRFFNSILDNIPGPPSSSFWTGNLQQFFGRHGYGFHEELAQNYGSVVKIHGSFGRRLLYVFDPKALHTMTVKDQATFEEGSDFIKCDISVSYSHASIFTWRSSANLLVFGPGLLSTLGEQHRRQKKMLNPVFSINHMRRLLPIFYETVHQLRIAMMSEAATGDGEMDILDWMGRMSLELIGRGGLGTSFDSLIVGTKSDYGEVMKSTFAALQDVFILRPLLPYVSRLGPAWFRRRMVEIIPYQPVRKLKSLVDKMADRSTKIYQEKRAALRDGDGGTSTQSGEATDIMTILMKMNMVADDEDRLSDDEVHAQVSTMTLAATDTTSNASSRVLHLLAEHPQVQEMLRREIVDACDGDELSYDQLNRLPYLDAVLRETLRLYPPATLLSREATEDTVLPLSEPILGVDGQLIHEVPICKGTELFVGVLGSNTCKTIWGEDALEWKPERWLSPLPNTVIKSPIPGVYSKLMTFLSGKRSCIGFKFAELEIKVILSMLLPTFTFELTDKPITWNVATVYYPTASPEDTQPQLPLKESANHFFANMHAIQQQYWAVRDYLSPVLKESKFKEHGRITPEEFVAAGDFLAYKFPVWSWEKGDASKARDYLPTDKQYLVTRGVPCLRRATALAYTDADEDAERLLSIGDLSSTGNEADEWVETHAGRASDIDSGANPGVIDDIPDVDDHTGEGALASAMGNVSLSGANGDGVGEIPDMDEIPDMEEEDLEADDDEATAAPRVTPTSRIIDSSEVEVAKGNLLQVRTYDVMISYDKYYQTPRIWLIGYDEASINLAFNRTPLTPPQIFQDVSADHAFKTVTIEAFPHSTSLQAASVHPCKHASVMKKVIERMNAGVIEEQQAQRKAFASGPASPKDKQKKWLFRRASGNGKEDKTPTTPGEEEMEGMRVDFYLVVFLKFIASIVPTIEVDSTTAF
;
A
#
# COMPACT_ATOMS: atom_id res chain seq x y z
N MET A 1 -37.59 43.97 -32.58
CA MET A 1 -37.75 42.57 -33.09
C MET A 1 -37.08 42.43 -34.45
N ILE A 2 -37.41 43.29 -35.43
CA ILE A 2 -36.73 43.35 -36.74
C ILE A 2 -35.20 43.46 -36.57
N ASP A 3 -34.70 44.30 -35.67
CA ASP A 3 -33.25 44.52 -35.47
C ASP A 3 -32.50 43.31 -34.92
N ILE A 4 -33.19 42.45 -34.16
CA ILE A 4 -32.63 41.18 -33.67
C ILE A 4 -32.57 40.17 -34.82
N ILE A 5 -33.62 40.15 -35.66
CA ILE A 5 -33.67 39.27 -36.84
C ILE A 5 -32.59 39.68 -37.86
N THR A 6 -32.41 40.98 -38.14
CA THR A 6 -31.34 41.46 -39.04
C THR A 6 -29.95 41.23 -38.47
N ALA A 7 -29.74 41.39 -37.15
CA ALA A 7 -28.49 41.03 -36.50
C ALA A 7 -28.18 39.52 -36.60
N LEU A 8 -29.18 38.65 -36.41
CA LEU A 8 -29.05 37.20 -36.56
C LEU A 8 -28.75 36.80 -38.01
N TRP A 9 -29.40 37.40 -39.01
CA TRP A 9 -29.08 37.18 -40.42
C TRP A 9 -27.69 37.70 -40.80
N GLY A 10 -27.27 38.84 -40.26
CA GLY A 10 -25.92 39.37 -40.44
C GLY A 10 -24.85 38.45 -39.85
N ALA A 11 -25.06 37.94 -38.63
CA ALA A 11 -24.20 36.95 -37.99
C ALA A 11 -24.14 35.65 -38.80
N LEU A 12 -25.29 35.14 -39.27
CA LEU A 12 -25.35 33.95 -40.11
C LEU A 12 -24.60 34.13 -41.42
N LEU A 13 -24.72 35.28 -42.08
CA LEU A 13 -24.04 35.59 -43.32
C LEU A 13 -22.51 35.71 -43.12
N LEU A 14 -22.06 36.30 -42.01
CA LEU A 14 -20.64 36.29 -41.63
C LEU A 14 -20.11 34.88 -41.37
N ILE A 15 -20.88 34.03 -40.68
CA ILE A 15 -20.53 32.61 -40.47
C ILE A 15 -20.43 31.87 -41.80
N ILE A 16 -21.37 32.07 -42.72
CA ILE A 16 -21.35 31.46 -44.06
C ILE A 16 -20.14 31.96 -44.86
N MET A 17 -19.86 33.26 -44.89
CA MET A 17 -18.69 33.82 -45.59
C MET A 17 -17.37 33.32 -45.00
N TRP A 18 -17.28 33.21 -43.68
CA TRP A 18 -16.10 32.66 -42.99
C TRP A 18 -15.92 31.18 -43.32
N PHE A 19 -16.99 30.39 -43.25
CA PHE A 19 -16.98 28.97 -43.60
C PHE A 19 -16.60 28.75 -45.07
N LEU A 20 -17.15 29.56 -45.98
CA LEU A 20 -16.80 29.54 -47.40
C LEU A 20 -15.32 29.87 -47.60
N ARG A 21 -14.79 30.91 -46.92
CA ARG A 21 -13.36 31.26 -46.98
C ARG A 21 -12.46 30.16 -46.40
N TYR A 22 -12.86 29.53 -45.30
CA TYR A 22 -12.14 28.40 -44.69
C TYR A 22 -12.11 27.19 -45.64
N TYR A 23 -13.27 26.82 -46.18
CA TYR A 23 -13.40 25.74 -47.16
C TYR A 23 -12.59 26.03 -48.43
N MET A 24 -12.67 27.25 -48.97
CA MET A 24 -11.86 27.67 -50.12
C MET A 24 -10.36 27.58 -49.81
N LYS A 25 -9.94 27.96 -48.59
CA LYS A 25 -8.54 27.78 -48.14
C LYS A 25 -8.14 26.30 -48.12
N GLN A 26 -8.95 25.42 -47.53
CA GLN A 26 -8.62 23.99 -47.48
C GLN A 26 -8.62 23.34 -48.88
N ARG A 27 -9.58 23.69 -49.75
CA ARG A 27 -9.83 22.98 -51.01
C ARG A 27 -8.96 23.43 -52.19
N PHE A 28 -8.60 24.72 -52.26
CA PHE A 28 -7.93 25.33 -53.42
C PHE A 28 -6.51 25.83 -53.16
N PHE A 29 -6.07 25.96 -51.91
CA PHE A 29 -4.65 26.17 -51.62
C PHE A 29 -4.00 24.81 -51.39
N ASN A 30 -3.07 24.45 -52.29
CA ASN A 30 -2.23 23.28 -52.11
C ASN A 30 -1.37 23.48 -50.86
N SER A 31 -1.43 22.52 -49.94
CA SER A 31 -0.53 22.42 -48.79
C SER A 31 0.65 21.53 -49.16
N ILE A 32 1.82 21.79 -48.58
CA ILE A 32 2.97 20.86 -48.68
C ILE A 32 2.57 19.47 -48.15
N LEU A 33 1.67 19.43 -47.15
CA LEU A 33 1.14 18.20 -46.58
C LEU A 33 0.31 17.38 -47.58
N ASP A 34 -0.19 17.95 -48.69
CA ASP A 34 -0.96 17.20 -49.68
C ASP A 34 -0.15 16.10 -50.36
N ASN A 35 1.19 16.27 -50.46
CA ASN A 35 2.09 15.29 -51.03
C ASN A 35 2.39 14.10 -50.09
N ILE A 36 1.97 14.15 -48.83
CA ILE A 36 2.16 13.04 -47.88
C ILE A 36 1.14 11.93 -48.20
N PRO A 37 1.57 10.64 -48.32
CA PRO A 37 0.65 9.52 -48.51
C PRO A 37 -0.35 9.35 -47.38
N GLY A 38 -1.50 8.76 -47.67
CA GLY A 38 -2.51 8.44 -46.67
C GLY A 38 -3.85 8.06 -47.29
N PRO A 39 -4.80 7.56 -46.48
CA PRO A 39 -6.06 7.05 -46.97
C PRO A 39 -6.92 8.14 -47.63
N PRO A 40 -7.73 7.80 -48.64
CA PRO A 40 -8.69 8.72 -49.23
C PRO A 40 -9.74 9.15 -48.19
N SER A 41 -10.23 10.38 -48.29
CA SER A 41 -11.28 10.91 -47.41
C SER A 41 -12.59 10.15 -47.63
N SER A 42 -13.07 9.43 -46.61
CA SER A 42 -14.32 8.65 -46.73
C SER A 42 -15.58 9.51 -46.64
N SER A 43 -15.50 10.68 -45.98
CA SER A 43 -16.59 11.65 -45.86
C SER A 43 -16.11 13.06 -46.17
N PHE A 44 -16.99 13.90 -46.74
CA PHE A 44 -16.75 15.33 -46.91
C PHE A 44 -16.77 16.09 -45.58
N TRP A 45 -17.68 15.70 -44.68
CA TRP A 45 -17.94 16.43 -43.43
C TRP A 45 -16.96 16.04 -42.33
N THR A 46 -16.68 14.73 -42.20
CA THR A 46 -15.86 14.15 -41.13
C THR A 46 -14.48 13.69 -41.59
N GLY A 47 -14.16 13.77 -42.89
CA GLY A 47 -12.88 13.28 -43.41
C GLY A 47 -12.75 11.77 -43.21
N ASN A 48 -11.71 11.35 -42.51
CA ASN A 48 -11.48 10.01 -41.98
C ASN A 48 -11.75 9.91 -40.45
N LEU A 49 -12.16 11.00 -39.78
CA LEU A 49 -12.29 11.03 -38.31
C LEU A 49 -13.29 10.00 -37.77
N GLN A 50 -14.31 9.64 -38.55
CA GLN A 50 -15.27 8.61 -38.18
C GLN A 50 -14.69 7.19 -38.26
N GLN A 51 -13.66 6.97 -39.08
CA GLN A 51 -12.91 5.71 -39.13
C GLN A 51 -11.87 5.64 -38.00
N PHE A 52 -11.28 6.78 -37.64
CA PHE A 52 -10.26 6.90 -36.59
C PHE A 52 -10.86 6.85 -35.18
N PHE A 53 -11.89 7.66 -34.90
CA PHE A 53 -12.56 7.70 -33.60
C PHE A 53 -13.78 6.75 -33.50
N GLY A 54 -14.13 6.06 -34.58
CA GLY A 54 -15.24 5.12 -34.59
C GLY A 54 -14.96 3.89 -33.74
N ARG A 55 -15.99 3.37 -33.07
CA ARG A 55 -15.92 2.19 -32.19
C ARG A 55 -15.13 1.01 -32.78
N HIS A 56 -15.31 0.73 -34.08
CA HIS A 56 -14.63 -0.37 -34.78
C HIS A 56 -13.40 0.10 -35.59
N GLY A 57 -12.81 1.25 -35.24
CA GLY A 57 -11.68 1.87 -35.93
C GLY A 57 -10.33 1.16 -35.80
N TYR A 58 -10.26 0.03 -35.07
CA TYR A 58 -9.00 -0.70 -34.83
C TYR A 58 -8.31 -1.11 -36.14
N GLY A 59 -9.06 -1.67 -37.10
CA GLY A 59 -8.51 -2.02 -38.42
C GLY A 59 -8.03 -0.81 -39.23
N PHE A 60 -8.59 0.38 -38.99
CA PHE A 60 -8.10 1.62 -39.62
C PHE A 60 -6.81 2.13 -38.94
N HIS A 61 -6.65 1.94 -37.62
CA HIS A 61 -5.37 2.20 -36.93
C HIS A 61 -4.26 1.27 -37.42
N GLU A 62 -4.59 -0.01 -37.68
CA GLU A 62 -3.67 -0.97 -38.27
C GLU A 62 -3.32 -0.63 -39.73
N GLU A 63 -4.32 -0.24 -40.55
CA GLU A 63 -4.10 0.24 -41.92
C GLU A 63 -3.11 1.42 -41.96
N LEU A 64 -3.30 2.42 -41.08
CA LEU A 64 -2.41 3.58 -40.93
C LEU A 64 -0.99 3.19 -40.47
N ALA A 65 -0.85 2.14 -39.65
CA ALA A 65 0.42 1.68 -39.12
C ALA A 65 1.24 0.83 -40.12
N GLN A 66 0.56 0.07 -41.00
CA GLN A 66 1.20 -0.98 -41.81
C GLN A 66 1.23 -0.68 -43.32
N ASN A 67 0.26 0.05 -43.87
CA ASN A 67 0.11 0.22 -45.33
C ASN A 67 0.73 1.51 -45.90
N TYR A 68 1.28 2.38 -45.03
CA TYR A 68 1.82 3.69 -45.40
C TYR A 68 3.22 3.90 -44.77
N GLY A 69 3.88 5.00 -45.13
CA GLY A 69 5.16 5.39 -44.53
C GLY A 69 5.03 5.87 -43.07
N SER A 70 6.16 6.16 -42.44
CA SER A 70 6.26 6.56 -41.02
C SER A 70 5.59 7.91 -40.66
N VAL A 71 5.09 8.63 -41.66
CA VAL A 71 4.21 9.80 -41.54
C VAL A 71 3.07 9.64 -42.54
N VAL A 72 1.82 9.69 -42.06
CA VAL A 72 0.61 9.45 -42.85
C VAL A 72 -0.34 10.66 -42.76
N LYS A 73 -0.90 11.09 -43.89
CA LYS A 73 -1.92 12.14 -43.95
C LYS A 73 -3.31 11.57 -43.66
N ILE A 74 -4.00 12.15 -42.69
CA ILE A 74 -5.39 11.86 -42.36
C ILE A 74 -6.25 13.09 -42.67
N HIS A 75 -7.43 12.88 -43.26
CA HIS A 75 -8.38 13.97 -43.48
C HIS A 75 -9.22 14.21 -42.22
N GLY A 76 -9.14 15.41 -41.67
CA GLY A 76 -10.05 15.93 -40.66
C GLY A 76 -11.34 16.50 -41.28
N SER A 77 -12.21 17.03 -40.42
CA SER A 77 -13.45 17.70 -40.86
C SER A 77 -13.19 18.78 -41.91
N PHE A 78 -14.07 18.88 -42.91
CA PHE A 78 -13.99 19.87 -43.99
C PHE A 78 -12.68 19.88 -44.79
N GLY A 79 -11.96 18.75 -44.84
CA GLY A 79 -10.68 18.64 -45.52
C GLY A 79 -9.50 19.28 -44.79
N ARG A 80 -9.61 19.51 -43.47
CA ARG A 80 -8.44 19.84 -42.62
C ARG A 80 -7.40 18.72 -42.76
N ARG A 81 -6.13 19.06 -42.93
CA ARG A 81 -5.04 18.07 -42.97
C ARG A 81 -4.56 17.79 -41.56
N LEU A 82 -4.48 16.52 -41.20
CA LEU A 82 -3.94 16.00 -39.95
C LEU A 82 -2.85 14.99 -40.29
N LEU A 83 -1.90 14.78 -39.39
CA LEU A 83 -0.84 13.78 -39.57
C LEU A 83 -0.95 12.67 -38.52
N TYR A 84 -0.56 11.46 -38.88
CA TYR A 84 -0.29 10.35 -37.96
C TYR A 84 1.20 10.02 -38.09
N VAL A 85 1.95 10.20 -37.01
CA VAL A 85 3.42 10.18 -37.03
C VAL A 85 3.92 9.06 -36.13
N PHE A 86 4.66 8.10 -36.70
CA PHE A 86 5.33 7.04 -35.95
C PHE A 86 6.83 6.89 -36.25
N ASP A 87 7.40 7.78 -37.07
CA ASP A 87 8.84 7.89 -37.27
C ASP A 87 9.57 8.17 -35.93
N PRO A 88 10.57 7.37 -35.53
CA PRO A 88 11.24 7.52 -34.24
C PRO A 88 11.89 8.89 -34.00
N LYS A 89 12.47 9.52 -35.04
CA LYS A 89 13.14 10.82 -34.93
C LYS A 89 12.14 11.96 -34.93
N ALA A 90 11.07 11.86 -35.72
CA ALA A 90 9.95 12.79 -35.68
C ALA A 90 9.26 12.75 -34.29
N LEU A 91 9.00 11.55 -33.77
CA LEU A 91 8.45 11.35 -32.41
C LEU A 91 9.35 11.96 -31.35
N HIS A 92 10.66 11.65 -31.35
CA HIS A 92 11.62 12.26 -30.43
C HIS A 92 11.63 13.80 -30.54
N THR A 93 11.47 14.33 -31.75
CA THR A 93 11.39 15.78 -31.98
C THR A 93 10.12 16.37 -31.35
N MET A 94 8.97 15.75 -31.59
CA MET A 94 7.66 16.19 -31.07
C MET A 94 7.54 16.07 -29.54
N THR A 95 8.07 15.01 -28.94
CA THR A 95 7.82 14.71 -27.53
C THR A 95 8.96 15.07 -26.59
N VAL A 96 10.21 15.14 -27.07
CA VAL A 96 11.39 15.38 -26.23
C VAL A 96 12.09 16.69 -26.60
N LYS A 97 12.54 16.82 -27.85
CA LYS A 97 13.46 17.90 -28.27
C LYS A 97 12.75 19.26 -28.34
N ASP A 98 11.74 19.37 -29.19
CA ASP A 98 11.07 20.63 -29.52
C ASP A 98 9.64 20.66 -28.92
N GLN A 99 9.48 20.06 -27.74
CA GLN A 99 8.17 19.80 -27.12
C GLN A 99 7.36 21.07 -26.77
N ALA A 100 7.99 22.25 -26.71
CA ALA A 100 7.27 23.53 -26.53
C ALA A 100 6.61 24.01 -27.85
N THR A 101 7.16 23.61 -28.99
CA THR A 101 6.59 23.83 -30.32
C THR A 101 5.43 22.86 -30.59
N PHE A 102 5.40 21.70 -29.93
CA PHE A 102 4.37 20.66 -30.07
C PHE A 102 3.63 20.40 -28.74
N GLU A 103 2.68 21.25 -28.40
CA GLU A 103 1.83 21.08 -27.20
C GLU A 103 0.64 20.15 -27.49
N GLU A 104 -0.07 19.66 -26.47
CA GLU A 104 -1.35 18.98 -26.64
C GLU A 104 -2.36 19.83 -27.45
N GLY A 105 -3.10 19.14 -28.33
CA GLY A 105 -4.13 19.77 -29.15
C GLY A 105 -5.16 20.52 -28.31
N SER A 106 -5.60 21.67 -28.80
CA SER A 106 -6.49 22.57 -28.06
C SER A 106 -7.90 21.99 -27.78
N ASP A 107 -8.29 20.89 -28.43
CA ASP A 107 -9.50 20.11 -28.10
C ASP A 107 -9.31 19.18 -26.88
N PHE A 108 -8.05 18.88 -26.52
CA PHE A 108 -7.73 18.05 -25.35
C PHE A 108 -7.58 18.90 -24.08
N ILE A 109 -6.94 20.09 -24.15
CA ILE A 109 -6.61 20.87 -22.94
C ILE A 109 -7.05 22.34 -22.92
N LYS A 110 -6.86 23.13 -23.98
CA LYS A 110 -6.75 24.59 -23.81
C LYS A 110 -8.03 25.30 -23.36
N CYS A 111 -7.93 26.04 -22.25
CA CYS A 111 -8.74 27.22 -21.95
C CYS A 111 -7.79 28.38 -21.60
N ASP A 112 -7.31 29.12 -22.59
CA ASP A 112 -6.46 30.28 -22.33
C ASP A 112 -7.28 31.57 -22.20
N ILE A 113 -6.97 32.35 -21.16
CA ILE A 113 -7.52 33.69 -20.89
C ILE A 113 -6.54 34.78 -21.38
N SER A 114 -5.44 34.39 -22.03
CA SER A 114 -4.43 35.31 -22.56
C SER A 114 -4.89 36.05 -23.83
N VAL A 115 -5.02 37.38 -23.71
CA VAL A 115 -5.24 38.28 -24.85
C VAL A 115 -3.93 38.47 -25.60
N SER A 116 -3.67 37.65 -26.63
CA SER A 116 -2.58 37.90 -27.58
C SER A 116 -3.11 38.69 -28.78
N TYR A 117 -2.70 39.96 -28.88
CA TYR A 117 -3.00 40.83 -30.03
C TYR A 117 -2.18 40.43 -31.26
N SER A 118 -2.54 39.30 -31.88
CA SER A 118 -1.96 38.81 -33.14
C SER A 118 -3.06 38.64 -34.19
N HIS A 119 -3.06 39.53 -35.19
CA HIS A 119 -4.18 39.76 -36.12
C HIS A 119 -4.49 38.63 -37.12
N ALA A 120 -3.86 37.46 -37.02
CA ALA A 120 -3.92 36.40 -38.03
C ALA A 120 -4.80 35.18 -37.68
N SER A 121 -5.21 35.00 -36.42
CA SER A 121 -5.91 33.78 -35.97
C SER A 121 -7.05 34.05 -34.97
N ILE A 122 -8.03 34.86 -35.38
CA ILE A 122 -9.18 35.28 -34.57
C ILE A 122 -10.22 34.16 -34.31
N PHE A 123 -10.14 33.00 -34.99
CA PHE A 123 -11.20 31.97 -34.97
C PHE A 123 -10.74 30.52 -34.65
N THR A 124 -9.57 30.32 -34.07
CA THR A 124 -9.18 28.99 -33.55
C THR A 124 -9.68 28.82 -32.11
N TRP A 125 -11.00 28.71 -31.96
CA TRP A 125 -11.71 28.72 -30.67
C TRP A 125 -12.09 27.28 -30.27
N ARG A 126 -11.32 26.65 -29.36
CA ARG A 126 -11.30 25.19 -29.13
C ARG A 126 -11.42 24.81 -27.64
N SER A 127 -11.85 23.56 -27.38
CA SER A 127 -12.70 23.22 -26.23
C SER A 127 -12.02 22.48 -25.08
N SER A 128 -12.13 23.04 -23.88
CA SER A 128 -11.48 22.56 -22.65
C SER A 128 -12.37 21.56 -21.88
N ALA A 129 -12.66 20.42 -22.50
CA ALA A 129 -13.48 19.38 -21.85
C ALA A 129 -12.82 18.87 -20.55
N ASN A 130 -11.53 18.54 -20.58
CA ASN A 130 -10.82 18.00 -19.42
C ASN A 130 -10.79 18.98 -18.24
N LEU A 131 -10.51 20.27 -18.49
CA LEU A 131 -10.52 21.31 -17.45
C LEU A 131 -11.90 21.51 -16.79
N LEU A 132 -12.98 21.37 -17.57
CA LEU A 132 -14.36 21.51 -17.07
C LEU A 132 -14.86 20.26 -16.32
N VAL A 133 -14.25 19.10 -16.54
CA VAL A 133 -14.67 17.80 -15.97
C VAL A 133 -13.81 17.41 -14.77
N PHE A 134 -12.49 17.62 -14.84
CA PHE A 134 -11.50 17.16 -13.85
C PHE A 134 -10.82 18.31 -13.09
N GLY A 135 -11.11 19.57 -13.41
CA GLY A 135 -10.43 20.73 -12.83
C GLY A 135 -8.99 20.93 -13.36
N PRO A 136 -8.21 21.84 -12.77
CA PRO A 136 -6.85 22.20 -13.18
C PRO A 136 -5.78 21.16 -12.75
N GLY A 137 -6.07 19.86 -12.93
CA GLY A 137 -5.14 18.76 -12.62
C GLY A 137 -4.13 18.49 -13.73
N LEU A 138 -3.20 17.54 -13.52
CA LEU A 138 -2.06 17.28 -14.41
C LEU A 138 -2.45 16.97 -15.87
N LEU A 139 -3.61 16.35 -16.09
CA LEU A 139 -4.17 16.03 -17.40
C LEU A 139 -4.74 17.26 -18.14
N SER A 140 -5.07 18.32 -17.40
CA SER A 140 -5.81 19.51 -17.84
C SER A 140 -4.99 20.80 -17.87
N THR A 141 -3.68 20.73 -17.58
CA THR A 141 -2.77 21.88 -17.55
C THR A 141 -1.65 21.77 -18.59
N LEU A 142 -1.05 22.90 -18.95
CA LEU A 142 0.02 23.04 -19.94
C LEU A 142 1.19 23.88 -19.41
N GLY A 143 2.26 23.93 -20.20
CA GLY A 143 3.40 24.83 -20.00
C GLY A 143 3.98 24.75 -18.58
N GLU A 144 4.12 25.92 -17.97
CA GLU A 144 4.76 26.10 -16.68
C GLU A 144 3.93 25.55 -15.51
N GLN A 145 2.61 25.71 -15.55
CA GLN A 145 1.70 25.15 -14.55
C GLN A 145 1.82 23.62 -14.48
N HIS A 146 1.80 22.95 -15.65
CA HIS A 146 2.03 21.51 -15.71
C HIS A 146 3.45 21.12 -15.27
N ARG A 147 4.48 21.91 -15.63
CA ARG A 147 5.88 21.65 -15.19
C ARG A 147 5.96 21.60 -13.66
N ARG A 148 5.33 22.56 -12.98
CA ARG A 148 5.25 22.66 -11.52
C ARG A 148 4.48 21.48 -10.91
N GLN A 149 3.28 21.18 -11.41
CA GLN A 149 2.49 20.03 -10.95
C GLN A 149 3.26 18.71 -11.11
N LYS A 150 3.93 18.49 -12.24
CA LYS A 150 4.75 17.28 -12.44
C LYS A 150 5.99 17.25 -11.53
N LYS A 151 6.63 18.39 -11.27
CA LYS A 151 7.76 18.49 -10.32
C LYS A 151 7.33 18.01 -8.92
N MET A 152 6.20 18.52 -8.42
CA MET A 152 5.64 18.14 -7.12
C MET A 152 5.20 16.66 -7.05
N LEU A 153 4.68 16.10 -8.14
CA LEU A 153 4.25 14.71 -8.20
C LEU A 153 5.37 13.69 -8.52
N ASN A 154 6.57 14.08 -8.94
CA ASN A 154 7.60 13.09 -9.29
C ASN A 154 8.06 12.20 -8.10
N PRO A 155 8.28 12.71 -6.86
CA PRO A 155 8.79 11.88 -5.76
C PRO A 155 7.85 10.76 -5.31
N VAL A 156 6.53 11.00 -5.39
CA VAL A 156 5.48 10.01 -5.08
C VAL A 156 5.31 8.93 -6.14
N PHE A 157 5.98 9.04 -7.29
CA PHE A 157 6.09 7.95 -8.28
C PHE A 157 7.51 7.35 -8.34
N SER A 158 8.34 7.60 -7.32
CA SER A 158 9.68 7.01 -7.20
C SER A 158 9.65 5.52 -6.82
N ILE A 159 10.70 4.78 -7.18
CA ILE A 159 10.84 3.35 -6.87
C ILE A 159 10.76 3.10 -5.35
N ASN A 160 11.35 3.97 -4.53
CA ASN A 160 11.31 3.83 -3.08
C ASN A 160 9.89 3.96 -2.52
N HIS A 161 9.04 4.79 -3.14
CA HIS A 161 7.63 4.86 -2.78
C HIS A 161 6.85 3.62 -3.28
N MET A 162 7.14 3.13 -4.49
CA MET A 162 6.54 1.88 -5.00
C MET A 162 6.81 0.68 -4.08
N ARG A 163 7.99 0.60 -3.45
CA ARG A 163 8.29 -0.42 -2.43
C ARG A 163 7.37 -0.30 -1.19
N ARG A 164 7.08 0.92 -0.72
CA ARG A 164 6.20 1.16 0.43
C ARG A 164 4.72 0.92 0.13
N LEU A 165 4.29 1.07 -1.12
CA LEU A 165 2.93 0.75 -1.55
C LEU A 165 2.66 -0.76 -1.70
N LEU A 166 3.70 -1.58 -1.84
CA LEU A 166 3.55 -3.01 -2.16
C LEU A 166 2.70 -3.82 -1.16
N PRO A 167 2.80 -3.63 0.17
CA PRO A 167 1.92 -4.34 1.12
C PRO A 167 0.44 -4.01 0.91
N ILE A 168 0.11 -2.74 0.63
CA ILE A 168 -1.26 -2.31 0.31
C ILE A 168 -1.75 -2.99 -0.97
N PHE A 169 -0.87 -3.15 -1.96
CA PHE A 169 -1.20 -3.82 -3.22
C PHE A 169 -1.52 -5.30 -2.98
N TYR A 170 -0.68 -6.02 -2.23
CA TYR A 170 -0.94 -7.42 -1.90
C TYR A 170 -2.21 -7.61 -1.07
N GLU A 171 -2.40 -6.83 -0.02
CA GLU A 171 -3.59 -6.93 0.85
C GLU A 171 -4.88 -6.75 0.04
N THR A 172 -4.90 -5.76 -0.86
CA THR A 172 -6.08 -5.47 -1.68
C THR A 172 -6.30 -6.52 -2.78
N VAL A 173 -5.23 -7.01 -3.42
CA VAL A 173 -5.33 -8.10 -4.42
C VAL A 173 -5.68 -9.44 -3.76
N HIS A 174 -5.32 -9.65 -2.49
CA HIS A 174 -5.76 -10.80 -1.70
C HIS A 174 -7.27 -10.75 -1.42
N GLN A 175 -7.83 -9.57 -1.12
CA GLN A 175 -9.28 -9.38 -1.03
C GLN A 175 -9.99 -9.68 -2.35
N LEU A 176 -9.47 -9.17 -3.49
CA LEU A 176 -9.97 -9.53 -4.83
C LEU A 176 -9.98 -11.04 -5.05
N ARG A 177 -8.85 -11.71 -4.77
CA ARG A 177 -8.69 -13.16 -4.95
C ARG A 177 -9.77 -13.94 -4.18
N ILE A 178 -10.02 -13.58 -2.92
CA ILE A 178 -11.08 -14.21 -2.10
C ILE A 178 -12.46 -13.98 -2.73
N ALA A 179 -12.74 -12.76 -3.19
CA ALA A 179 -14.03 -12.42 -3.78
C ALA A 179 -14.29 -13.17 -5.09
N MET A 180 -13.30 -13.22 -5.99
CA MET A 180 -13.34 -14.02 -7.23
C MET A 180 -13.50 -15.51 -6.92
N MET A 181 -12.82 -16.05 -5.89
CA MET A 181 -13.00 -17.45 -5.47
C MET A 181 -14.44 -17.72 -4.96
N SER A 182 -15.06 -16.75 -4.29
CA SER A 182 -16.44 -16.86 -3.80
C SER A 182 -17.47 -16.84 -4.94
N GLU A 183 -17.28 -15.98 -5.95
CA GLU A 183 -18.12 -15.94 -7.15
C GLU A 183 -17.94 -17.21 -7.99
N ALA A 184 -16.70 -17.64 -8.27
CA ALA A 184 -16.42 -18.88 -9.00
C ALA A 184 -16.98 -20.15 -8.31
N ALA A 185 -17.15 -20.13 -6.99
CA ALA A 185 -17.77 -21.23 -6.24
C ALA A 185 -19.32 -21.23 -6.27
N THR A 186 -19.95 -20.15 -6.76
CA THR A 186 -21.41 -19.96 -6.72
C THR A 186 -22.06 -19.70 -8.09
N GLY A 187 -21.29 -19.23 -9.07
CA GLY A 187 -21.74 -18.98 -10.44
C GLY A 187 -21.57 -20.17 -11.40
N ASP A 188 -21.90 -19.93 -12.67
CA ASP A 188 -21.82 -20.92 -13.75
C ASP A 188 -20.38 -21.11 -14.31
N GLY A 189 -19.37 -20.55 -13.64
CA GLY A 189 -17.96 -20.57 -14.09
C GLY A 189 -17.65 -19.62 -15.25
N GLU A 190 -18.45 -18.57 -15.45
CA GLU A 190 -18.12 -17.42 -16.31
C GLU A 190 -18.12 -16.13 -15.49
N MET A 191 -17.05 -15.34 -15.59
CA MET A 191 -16.84 -14.11 -14.84
C MET A 191 -16.45 -12.93 -15.76
N ASP A 192 -17.02 -11.74 -15.51
CA ASP A 192 -16.58 -10.52 -16.19
C ASP A 192 -15.28 -9.98 -15.57
N ILE A 193 -14.17 -10.35 -16.18
CA ILE A 193 -12.83 -9.94 -15.76
C ILE A 193 -12.64 -8.43 -15.88
N LEU A 194 -13.31 -7.75 -16.83
CA LEU A 194 -13.17 -6.30 -16.99
C LEU A 194 -13.74 -5.55 -15.79
N ASP A 195 -14.88 -5.98 -15.24
CA ASP A 195 -15.48 -5.32 -14.09
C ASP A 195 -14.61 -5.52 -12.84
N TRP A 196 -14.12 -6.74 -12.59
CA TRP A 196 -13.21 -7.04 -11.49
C TRP A 196 -11.88 -6.29 -11.59
N MET A 197 -11.25 -6.23 -12.76
CA MET A 197 -10.05 -5.43 -12.98
C MET A 197 -10.33 -3.93 -12.79
N GLY A 198 -11.49 -3.44 -13.22
CA GLY A 198 -11.90 -2.05 -13.01
C GLY A 198 -12.10 -1.70 -11.54
N ARG A 199 -12.66 -2.61 -10.73
CA ARG A 199 -12.82 -2.45 -9.28
C ARG A 199 -11.48 -2.52 -8.56
N MET A 200 -10.60 -3.45 -8.97
CA MET A 200 -9.25 -3.60 -8.46
C MET A 200 -8.41 -2.34 -8.66
N SER A 201 -8.33 -1.81 -9.88
CA SER A 201 -7.56 -0.60 -10.18
C SER A 201 -8.10 0.64 -9.44
N LEU A 202 -9.43 0.74 -9.27
CA LEU A 202 -10.06 1.80 -8.49
C LEU A 202 -9.68 1.73 -7.00
N GLU A 203 -9.65 0.53 -6.42
CA GLU A 203 -9.31 0.37 -5.00
C GLU A 203 -7.80 0.55 -4.75
N LEU A 204 -6.93 0.14 -5.68
CA LEU A 204 -5.48 0.36 -5.57
C LEU A 204 -5.12 1.84 -5.66
N ILE A 205 -5.71 2.62 -6.58
CA ILE A 205 -5.53 4.08 -6.59
C ILE A 205 -6.25 4.76 -5.41
N GLY A 206 -7.34 4.17 -4.92
CA GLY A 206 -8.01 4.60 -3.69
C GLY A 206 -7.09 4.51 -2.48
N ARG A 207 -6.65 3.31 -2.11
CA ARG A 207 -5.81 3.08 -0.93
C ARG A 207 -4.39 3.62 -1.11
N GLY A 208 -3.68 3.21 -2.16
CA GLY A 208 -2.28 3.59 -2.37
C GLY A 208 -2.09 5.01 -2.92
N GLY A 209 -3.05 5.52 -3.70
CA GLY A 209 -2.98 6.88 -4.25
C GLY A 209 -3.62 7.95 -3.36
N LEU A 210 -4.77 7.64 -2.77
CA LEU A 210 -5.64 8.62 -2.12
C LEU A 210 -5.93 8.30 -0.64
N GLY A 211 -5.31 7.28 -0.04
CA GLY A 211 -5.57 6.86 1.34
C GLY A 211 -7.06 6.73 1.65
N THR A 212 -7.85 6.19 0.74
CA THR A 212 -9.32 6.13 0.85
C THR A 212 -9.83 4.91 0.11
N SER A 213 -10.55 4.02 0.80
CA SER A 213 -11.27 2.93 0.14
C SER A 213 -12.47 3.45 -0.65
N PHE A 214 -12.68 2.89 -1.84
CA PHE A 214 -13.77 3.19 -2.77
C PHE A 214 -14.65 1.98 -3.06
N ASP A 215 -14.10 0.77 -3.10
CA ASP A 215 -14.80 -0.48 -3.37
C ASP A 215 -14.38 -1.55 -2.36
N SER A 216 -15.35 -2.15 -1.65
CA SER A 216 -15.09 -3.20 -0.66
C SER A 216 -14.68 -4.54 -1.26
N LEU A 217 -14.64 -4.64 -2.60
CA LEU A 217 -14.36 -5.85 -3.36
C LEU A 217 -15.30 -7.03 -3.06
N ILE A 218 -16.46 -6.80 -2.42
CA ILE A 218 -17.47 -7.83 -2.15
C ILE A 218 -18.27 -8.15 -3.43
N VAL A 219 -18.66 -9.42 -3.61
CA VAL A 219 -19.49 -9.85 -4.75
C VAL A 219 -20.84 -9.12 -4.73
N GLY A 220 -21.24 -8.54 -5.87
CA GLY A 220 -22.53 -7.86 -6.04
C GLY A 220 -22.62 -6.41 -5.53
N THR A 221 -21.62 -5.90 -4.82
CA THR A 221 -21.53 -4.47 -4.44
C THR A 221 -20.57 -3.73 -5.36
N LYS A 222 -20.97 -2.59 -5.94
CA LYS A 222 -20.08 -1.74 -6.76
C LYS A 222 -19.89 -0.38 -6.11
N SER A 223 -18.71 0.21 -6.30
CA SER A 223 -18.44 1.59 -5.88
C SER A 223 -19.32 2.61 -6.60
N ASP A 224 -20.12 3.38 -5.85
CA ASP A 224 -20.84 4.57 -6.32
C ASP A 224 -19.93 5.54 -7.10
N TYR A 225 -18.69 5.70 -6.65
CA TYR A 225 -17.72 6.60 -7.28
C TYR A 225 -17.18 5.98 -8.57
N GLY A 226 -16.89 4.67 -8.59
CA GLY A 226 -16.51 3.93 -9.79
C GLY A 226 -17.57 4.00 -10.89
N GLU A 227 -18.85 3.86 -10.54
CA GLU A 227 -19.96 4.01 -11.50
C GLU A 227 -20.08 5.43 -12.06
N VAL A 228 -19.85 6.45 -11.23
CA VAL A 228 -19.80 7.86 -11.67
C VAL A 228 -18.65 8.10 -12.65
N MET A 229 -17.46 7.54 -12.37
CA MET A 229 -16.30 7.63 -13.27
C MET A 229 -16.59 6.98 -14.63
N LYS A 230 -16.98 5.69 -14.65
CA LYS A 230 -17.34 4.96 -15.88
C LYS A 230 -18.45 5.68 -16.67
N SER A 231 -19.48 6.17 -15.97
CA SER A 231 -20.60 6.92 -16.59
C SER A 231 -20.20 8.27 -17.20
N THR A 232 -19.14 8.90 -16.70
CA THR A 232 -18.68 10.22 -17.18
C THR A 232 -18.09 10.13 -18.58
N PHE A 233 -17.37 9.04 -18.91
CA PHE A 233 -16.89 8.81 -20.27
C PHE A 233 -18.02 8.60 -21.27
N ALA A 234 -19.03 7.79 -20.92
CA ALA A 234 -20.21 7.61 -21.78
C ALA A 234 -20.94 8.94 -22.01
N ALA A 235 -21.17 9.72 -20.95
CA ALA A 235 -21.79 11.04 -21.06
C ALA A 235 -20.94 12.06 -21.86
N LEU A 236 -19.61 11.93 -21.86
CA LEU A 236 -18.71 12.74 -22.70
C LEU A 236 -18.83 12.39 -24.19
N GLN A 237 -19.06 11.13 -24.54
CA GLN A 237 -19.35 10.72 -25.93
C GLN A 237 -20.73 11.23 -26.39
N ASP A 238 -21.75 11.13 -25.54
CA ASP A 238 -23.11 11.63 -25.84
C ASP A 238 -23.14 13.14 -26.15
N VAL A 239 -22.19 13.92 -25.63
CA VAL A 239 -22.07 15.37 -25.90
C VAL A 239 -21.02 15.72 -26.96
N PHE A 240 -20.41 14.75 -27.64
CA PHE A 240 -19.31 14.97 -28.59
C PHE A 240 -19.65 16.01 -29.68
N ILE A 241 -20.89 15.98 -30.20
CA ILE A 241 -21.38 16.93 -31.22
C ILE A 241 -21.47 18.36 -30.67
N LEU A 242 -21.69 18.53 -29.37
CA LEU A 242 -21.73 19.83 -28.69
C LEU A 242 -20.35 20.31 -28.22
N ARG A 243 -19.33 19.43 -28.21
CA ARG A 243 -17.97 19.77 -27.78
C ARG A 243 -17.43 21.04 -28.46
N PRO A 244 -17.60 21.29 -29.77
CA PRO A 244 -17.14 22.53 -30.42
C PRO A 244 -17.83 23.83 -29.91
N LEU A 245 -18.98 23.73 -29.25
CA LEU A 245 -19.71 24.88 -28.69
C LEU A 245 -19.24 25.25 -27.27
N LEU A 246 -18.59 24.32 -26.56
CA LEU A 246 -18.10 24.52 -25.19
C LEU A 246 -17.20 25.76 -24.97
N PRO A 247 -16.30 26.21 -25.87
CA PRO A 247 -15.40 27.33 -25.58
C PRO A 247 -16.09 28.69 -25.78
N TYR A 248 -17.24 28.70 -26.47
CA TYR A 248 -18.14 29.85 -26.48
C TYR A 248 -18.93 29.88 -25.16
N VAL A 249 -19.51 28.75 -24.75
CA VAL A 249 -20.31 28.65 -23.52
C VAL A 249 -19.46 28.87 -22.25
N SER A 250 -18.23 28.34 -22.18
CA SER A 250 -17.35 28.47 -21.01
C SER A 250 -16.92 29.91 -20.72
N ARG A 251 -16.93 30.77 -21.75
CA ARG A 251 -16.61 32.21 -21.66
C ARG A 251 -17.85 33.11 -21.46
N LEU A 252 -19.07 32.55 -21.49
CA LEU A 252 -20.30 33.32 -21.20
C LEU A 252 -20.50 33.53 -19.70
N GLY A 253 -20.01 34.67 -19.20
CA GLY A 253 -20.30 35.15 -17.84
C GLY A 253 -19.75 34.26 -16.71
N PRO A 254 -20.17 34.52 -15.45
CA PRO A 254 -19.70 33.78 -14.28
C PRO A 254 -20.09 32.31 -14.27
N ALA A 255 -19.38 31.48 -13.49
CA ALA A 255 -19.63 30.04 -13.39
C ALA A 255 -21.07 29.69 -12.98
N TRP A 256 -21.67 30.44 -12.04
CA TRP A 256 -23.05 30.25 -11.62
C TRP A 256 -24.05 30.47 -12.78
N PHE A 257 -23.79 31.46 -13.65
CA PHE A 257 -24.63 31.75 -14.80
C PHE A 257 -24.56 30.62 -15.84
N ARG A 258 -23.36 30.11 -16.11
CA ARG A 258 -23.15 28.95 -17.00
C ARG A 258 -23.86 27.69 -16.49
N ARG A 259 -23.73 27.40 -15.19
CA ARG A 259 -24.42 26.26 -14.54
C ARG A 259 -25.94 26.41 -14.65
N ARG A 260 -26.47 27.62 -14.43
CA ARG A 260 -27.89 27.91 -14.59
C ARG A 260 -28.37 27.77 -16.05
N MET A 261 -27.57 28.19 -17.02
CA MET A 261 -27.87 27.98 -18.45
C MET A 261 -27.96 26.48 -18.80
N VAL A 262 -27.05 25.64 -18.28
CA VAL A 262 -27.11 24.18 -18.48
C VAL A 262 -28.38 23.56 -17.91
N GLU A 263 -28.85 24.00 -16.75
CA GLU A 263 -30.11 23.54 -16.17
C GLU A 263 -31.33 23.91 -17.04
N ILE A 264 -31.33 25.11 -17.63
CA ILE A 264 -32.42 25.59 -18.48
C ILE A 264 -32.47 24.82 -19.81
N ILE A 265 -31.33 24.48 -20.40
CA ILE A 265 -31.26 23.75 -21.68
C ILE A 265 -31.89 22.34 -21.53
N PRO A 266 -32.92 21.99 -22.32
CA PRO A 266 -33.65 20.71 -22.21
C PRO A 266 -32.93 19.53 -22.90
N TYR A 267 -31.60 19.47 -22.79
CA TYR A 267 -30.79 18.42 -23.40
C TYR A 267 -30.21 17.48 -22.34
N GLN A 268 -30.78 16.28 -22.24
CA GLN A 268 -30.49 15.34 -21.14
C GLN A 268 -29.00 14.94 -21.02
N PRO A 269 -28.25 14.68 -22.10
CA PRO A 269 -26.84 14.29 -21.97
C PRO A 269 -25.96 15.34 -21.27
N VAL A 270 -26.15 16.63 -21.55
CA VAL A 270 -25.38 17.71 -20.89
C VAL A 270 -25.80 17.86 -19.41
N ARG A 271 -27.07 17.64 -19.07
CA ARG A 271 -27.53 17.60 -17.66
C ARG A 271 -26.96 16.41 -16.90
N LYS A 272 -26.95 15.22 -17.54
CA LYS A 272 -26.32 14.00 -17.00
C LYS A 272 -24.83 14.23 -16.74
N LEU A 273 -24.10 14.77 -17.73
CA LEU A 273 -22.69 15.10 -17.60
C LEU A 273 -22.43 16.10 -16.46
N LYS A 274 -23.20 17.20 -16.36
CA LYS A 274 -23.12 18.12 -15.21
C LYS A 274 -23.29 17.38 -13.88
N SER A 275 -24.33 16.55 -13.76
CA SER A 275 -24.61 15.83 -12.51
C SER A 275 -23.53 14.82 -12.12
N LEU A 276 -22.83 14.23 -13.09
CA LEU A 276 -21.71 13.33 -12.85
C LEU A 276 -20.45 14.10 -12.42
N VAL A 277 -20.11 15.18 -13.13
CA VAL A 277 -19.01 16.09 -12.77
C VAL A 277 -19.21 16.68 -11.37
N ASP A 278 -20.44 17.07 -11.03
CA ASP A 278 -20.77 17.56 -9.68
C ASP A 278 -20.48 16.50 -8.61
N LYS A 279 -20.94 15.25 -8.79
CA LYS A 279 -20.63 14.14 -7.88
C LYS A 279 -19.13 13.86 -7.75
N MET A 280 -18.38 13.93 -8.85
CA MET A 280 -16.91 13.77 -8.83
C MET A 280 -16.23 14.88 -8.04
N ALA A 281 -16.63 16.14 -8.27
CA ALA A 281 -16.10 17.30 -7.59
C ALA A 281 -16.44 17.26 -6.08
N ASP A 282 -17.66 16.90 -5.71
CA ASP A 282 -18.10 16.76 -4.32
C ASP A 282 -17.27 15.68 -3.59
N ARG A 283 -17.10 14.49 -4.18
CA ARG A 283 -16.28 13.41 -3.58
C ARG A 283 -14.80 13.80 -3.48
N SER A 284 -14.24 14.43 -4.51
CA SER A 284 -12.86 14.92 -4.50
C SER A 284 -12.66 16.00 -3.43
N THR A 285 -13.67 16.87 -3.24
CA THR A 285 -13.65 17.95 -2.23
C THR A 285 -13.65 17.37 -0.83
N LYS A 286 -14.50 16.36 -0.59
CA LYS A 286 -14.59 15.67 0.70
C LYS A 286 -13.26 15.01 1.07
N ILE A 287 -12.66 14.22 0.17
CA ILE A 287 -11.36 13.54 0.40
C ILE A 287 -10.25 14.57 0.71
N TYR A 288 -10.18 15.65 -0.06
CA TYR A 288 -9.19 16.71 0.17
C TYR A 288 -9.40 17.41 1.53
N GLN A 289 -10.64 17.69 1.91
CA GLN A 289 -10.97 18.33 3.20
C GLN A 289 -10.66 17.41 4.39
N GLU A 290 -11.00 16.13 4.31
CA GLU A 290 -10.72 15.11 5.34
C GLU A 290 -9.21 14.97 5.56
N LYS A 291 -8.41 14.83 4.49
CA LYS A 291 -6.94 14.84 4.59
C LYS A 291 -6.37 16.15 5.11
N ARG A 292 -6.94 17.30 4.73
CA ARG A 292 -6.48 18.62 5.22
C ARG A 292 -6.75 18.82 6.70
N ALA A 293 -7.82 18.23 7.24
CA ALA A 293 -8.09 18.23 8.68
C ALA A 293 -7.08 17.34 9.42
N ALA A 294 -6.92 16.08 8.99
CA ALA A 294 -5.94 15.15 9.56
C ALA A 294 -4.48 15.68 9.51
N LEU A 295 -4.10 16.43 8.47
CA LEU A 295 -2.78 17.07 8.41
C LEU A 295 -2.63 18.33 9.29
N ARG A 296 -3.72 18.89 9.82
CA ARG A 296 -3.70 20.10 10.66
C ARG A 296 -3.76 19.79 12.15
N ASP A 297 -4.52 18.78 12.54
CA ASP A 297 -4.84 18.51 13.94
C ASP A 297 -3.70 17.77 14.67
N GLY A 298 -2.57 17.51 14.00
CA GLY A 298 -1.42 16.74 14.51
C GLY A 298 -1.68 15.23 14.57
N ASP A 299 -2.92 14.88 14.91
CA ASP A 299 -3.55 13.59 14.65
C ASP A 299 -3.62 13.33 13.14
N GLY A 300 -2.62 12.64 12.60
CA GLY A 300 -2.57 12.11 11.22
C GLY A 300 -3.59 10.98 10.99
N GLY A 301 -4.83 11.23 11.40
CA GLY A 301 -5.83 10.22 11.70
C GLY A 301 -6.47 9.60 10.46
N THR A 302 -6.64 8.28 10.54
CA THR A 302 -7.60 7.49 9.76
C THR A 302 -7.28 7.28 8.27
N SER A 303 -6.10 6.72 7.95
CA SER A 303 -5.97 5.81 6.77
C SER A 303 -4.73 4.90 6.71
N THR A 304 -3.79 4.97 7.66
CA THR A 304 -2.78 3.92 7.90
C THR A 304 -2.38 3.89 9.37
N GLN A 305 -2.61 2.77 10.05
CA GLN A 305 -1.89 2.44 11.28
C GLN A 305 -0.53 1.84 10.90
N SER A 306 0.51 2.14 11.67
CA SER A 306 1.92 1.79 11.41
C SER A 306 2.58 2.56 10.23
N GLY A 307 3.58 3.38 10.56
CA GLY A 307 4.49 4.00 9.61
C GLY A 307 4.03 5.31 8.92
N GLU A 308 5.02 6.13 8.59
CA GLU A 308 4.96 7.34 7.77
C GLU A 308 3.90 7.26 6.64
N ALA A 309 2.91 8.17 6.64
CA ALA A 309 1.77 8.17 5.71
C ALA A 309 2.14 7.84 4.25
N THR A 310 1.72 6.66 3.80
CA THR A 310 2.22 6.03 2.57
C THR A 310 1.45 6.39 1.31
N ASP A 311 0.34 7.13 1.38
CA ASP A 311 -0.45 7.47 0.19
C ASP A 311 0.06 8.71 -0.55
N ILE A 312 -0.06 8.68 -1.88
CA ILE A 312 0.43 9.74 -2.77
C ILE A 312 -0.13 11.13 -2.41
N MET A 313 -1.42 11.22 -2.07
CA MET A 313 -2.09 12.48 -1.78
C MET A 313 -1.57 13.12 -0.48
N THR A 314 -1.38 12.33 0.59
CA THR A 314 -0.85 12.85 1.85
C THR A 314 0.58 13.36 1.70
N ILE A 315 1.44 12.65 0.96
CA ILE A 315 2.81 13.13 0.66
C ILE A 315 2.78 14.39 -0.20
N LEU A 316 1.93 14.45 -1.24
CA LEU A 316 1.76 15.65 -2.07
C LEU A 316 1.35 16.87 -1.22
N MET A 317 0.41 16.68 -0.29
CA MET A 317 -0.06 17.76 0.58
C MET A 317 1.03 18.21 1.56
N LYS A 318 1.76 17.29 2.20
CA LYS A 318 2.91 17.61 3.06
C LYS A 318 3.98 18.39 2.28
N MET A 319 4.37 17.91 1.11
CA MET A 319 5.32 18.60 0.22
C MET A 319 4.83 20.00 -0.18
N ASN A 320 3.54 20.16 -0.46
CA ASN A 320 2.97 21.45 -0.87
C ASN A 320 2.93 22.48 0.27
N MET A 321 2.85 22.04 1.53
CA MET A 321 2.91 22.93 2.69
C MET A 321 4.31 23.53 2.89
N VAL A 322 5.38 22.77 2.58
CA VAL A 322 6.78 23.21 2.73
C VAL A 322 7.41 23.76 1.45
N ALA A 323 6.70 23.71 0.32
CA ALA A 323 7.19 24.23 -0.97
C ALA A 323 7.29 25.75 -0.98
N ASP A 324 8.30 26.28 -1.67
CA ASP A 324 8.44 27.71 -1.98
C ASP A 324 7.23 28.26 -2.73
N ASP A 325 6.94 29.55 -2.59
CA ASP A 325 5.77 30.21 -3.19
C ASP A 325 5.70 30.04 -4.73
N GLU A 326 6.84 29.90 -5.42
CA GLU A 326 6.89 29.65 -6.86
C GLU A 326 6.42 28.23 -7.24
N ASP A 327 6.80 27.22 -6.46
CA ASP A 327 6.49 25.80 -6.70
C ASP A 327 5.17 25.35 -6.05
N ARG A 328 4.62 26.11 -5.08
CA ARG A 328 3.38 25.78 -4.38
C ARG A 328 2.17 25.74 -5.32
N LEU A 329 1.43 24.64 -5.23
CA LEU A 329 0.15 24.41 -5.91
C LEU A 329 -0.99 25.03 -5.10
N SER A 330 -2.01 25.57 -5.79
CA SER A 330 -3.22 26.05 -5.11
C SER A 330 -4.09 24.89 -4.60
N ASP A 331 -4.98 25.17 -3.66
CA ASP A 331 -5.94 24.18 -3.15
C ASP A 331 -6.77 23.55 -4.30
N ASP A 332 -7.17 24.34 -5.31
CA ASP A 332 -7.87 23.88 -6.52
C ASP A 332 -6.99 22.94 -7.38
N GLU A 333 -5.69 23.21 -7.49
CA GLU A 333 -4.74 22.37 -8.26
C GLU A 333 -4.46 21.03 -7.57
N VAL A 334 -4.39 21.03 -6.23
CA VAL A 334 -4.21 19.82 -5.41
C VAL A 334 -5.47 18.97 -5.42
N HIS A 335 -6.63 19.58 -5.19
CA HIS A 335 -7.95 18.94 -5.28
C HIS A 335 -8.19 18.25 -6.63
N ALA A 336 -7.87 18.93 -7.73
CA ALA A 336 -8.05 18.40 -9.08
C ALA A 336 -7.18 17.15 -9.38
N GLN A 337 -6.11 16.90 -8.62
CA GLN A 337 -5.34 15.66 -8.77
C GLN A 337 -6.14 14.43 -8.34
N VAL A 338 -7.08 14.53 -7.40
CA VAL A 338 -7.91 13.39 -6.93
C VAL A 338 -8.70 12.79 -8.10
N SER A 339 -9.47 13.61 -8.81
CA SER A 339 -10.20 13.19 -10.02
C SER A 339 -9.26 12.77 -11.14
N THR A 340 -8.14 13.49 -11.34
CA THR A 340 -7.16 13.22 -12.41
C THR A 340 -6.49 11.85 -12.24
N MET A 341 -6.04 11.52 -11.03
CA MET A 341 -5.33 10.28 -10.71
C MET A 341 -6.29 9.08 -10.73
N THR A 342 -7.49 9.22 -10.14
CA THR A 342 -8.54 8.18 -10.21
C THR A 342 -8.79 7.78 -11.66
N LEU A 343 -9.03 8.75 -12.53
CA LEU A 343 -9.29 8.53 -13.96
C LEU A 343 -8.14 7.82 -14.66
N ALA A 344 -6.91 8.35 -14.48
CA ALA A 344 -5.75 7.89 -15.20
C ALA A 344 -5.34 6.46 -14.82
N ALA A 345 -5.42 6.11 -13.53
CA ALA A 345 -5.03 4.79 -13.03
C ALA A 345 -6.11 3.71 -13.26
N THR A 346 -7.40 4.04 -13.16
CA THR A 346 -8.46 3.02 -13.21
C THR A 346 -8.63 2.43 -14.61
N ASP A 347 -9.03 3.22 -15.61
CA ASP A 347 -9.40 2.70 -16.92
C ASP A 347 -8.21 2.14 -17.70
N THR A 348 -7.02 2.74 -17.55
CA THR A 348 -5.84 2.31 -18.33
C THR A 348 -5.26 1.00 -17.82
N THR A 349 -5.11 0.83 -16.50
CA THR A 349 -4.55 -0.40 -15.95
C THR A 349 -5.54 -1.56 -16.02
N SER A 350 -6.82 -1.34 -15.72
CA SER A 350 -7.85 -2.39 -15.79
C SER A 350 -8.02 -2.99 -17.18
N ASN A 351 -7.97 -2.18 -18.25
CA ASN A 351 -7.98 -2.70 -19.62
C ASN A 351 -6.66 -3.37 -20.02
N ALA A 352 -5.53 -2.95 -19.45
CA ALA A 352 -4.23 -3.59 -19.66
C ALA A 352 -4.15 -4.98 -19.00
N SER A 353 -4.54 -5.12 -17.73
CA SER A 353 -4.58 -6.41 -17.03
C SER A 353 -5.61 -7.34 -17.65
N SER A 354 -6.81 -6.85 -17.98
CA SER A 354 -7.83 -7.59 -18.74
C SER A 354 -7.31 -8.09 -20.08
N ARG A 355 -6.51 -7.28 -20.79
CA ARG A 355 -5.86 -7.70 -22.05
C ARG A 355 -4.82 -8.80 -21.84
N VAL A 356 -4.00 -8.70 -20.79
CA VAL A 356 -3.04 -9.78 -20.47
C VAL A 356 -3.79 -11.07 -20.17
N LEU A 357 -4.82 -11.03 -19.31
CA LEU A 357 -5.62 -12.22 -18.96
C LEU A 357 -6.32 -12.83 -20.19
N HIS A 358 -6.84 -12.00 -21.11
CA HIS A 358 -7.39 -12.47 -22.39
C HIS A 358 -6.35 -13.22 -23.23
N LEU A 359 -5.16 -12.64 -23.43
CA LEU A 359 -4.09 -13.27 -24.22
C LEU A 359 -3.56 -14.55 -23.55
N LEU A 360 -3.52 -14.59 -22.21
CA LEU A 360 -3.17 -15.80 -21.48
C LEU A 360 -4.24 -16.89 -21.62
N ALA A 361 -5.52 -16.55 -21.79
CA ALA A 361 -6.58 -17.50 -22.11
C ALA A 361 -6.53 -17.97 -23.59
N GLU A 362 -6.13 -17.10 -24.52
CA GLU A 362 -5.84 -17.46 -25.93
C GLU A 362 -4.58 -18.34 -26.07
N HIS A 363 -3.64 -18.25 -25.13
CA HIS A 363 -2.36 -18.97 -25.14
C HIS A 363 -2.10 -19.78 -23.84
N PRO A 364 -2.83 -20.88 -23.59
CA PRO A 364 -2.70 -21.67 -22.34
C PRO A 364 -1.27 -22.14 -22.03
N GLN A 365 -0.46 -22.45 -23.04
CA GLN A 365 0.95 -22.80 -22.86
C GLN A 365 1.80 -21.66 -22.27
N VAL A 366 1.49 -20.41 -22.61
CA VAL A 366 2.15 -19.22 -22.06
C VAL A 366 1.66 -18.96 -20.64
N GLN A 367 0.36 -19.13 -20.39
CA GLN A 367 -0.23 -19.06 -19.05
C GLN A 367 0.42 -20.05 -18.09
N GLU A 368 0.65 -21.28 -18.53
CA GLU A 368 1.27 -22.33 -17.70
C GLU A 368 2.77 -22.09 -17.47
N MET A 369 3.52 -21.60 -18.46
CA MET A 369 4.92 -21.21 -18.27
C MET A 369 5.07 -20.04 -17.28
N LEU A 370 4.19 -19.02 -17.41
CA LEU A 370 4.17 -17.89 -16.49
C LEU A 370 3.74 -18.31 -15.07
N ARG A 371 2.74 -19.19 -14.94
CA ARG A 371 2.32 -19.76 -13.65
C ARG A 371 3.49 -20.45 -12.94
N ARG A 372 4.29 -21.24 -13.66
CA ARG A 372 5.46 -21.93 -13.08
C ARG A 372 6.50 -20.94 -12.58
N GLU A 373 6.91 -19.96 -13.41
CA GLU A 373 7.86 -18.92 -12.98
C GLU A 373 7.40 -18.21 -11.70
N ILE A 374 6.11 -17.87 -11.60
CA ILE A 374 5.54 -17.22 -10.42
C ILE A 374 5.58 -18.17 -9.20
N VAL A 375 5.13 -19.43 -9.36
CA VAL A 375 5.07 -20.40 -8.25
C VAL A 375 6.47 -20.76 -7.75
N ASP A 376 7.42 -21.01 -8.66
CA ASP A 376 8.81 -21.36 -8.34
C ASP A 376 9.55 -20.21 -7.63
N ALA A 377 9.19 -18.95 -7.90
CA ALA A 377 9.76 -17.78 -7.22
C ALA A 377 9.08 -17.44 -5.89
N CYS A 378 7.83 -17.85 -5.71
CA CYS A 378 6.97 -17.47 -4.59
C CYS A 378 7.30 -18.25 -3.31
N ASP A 379 7.64 -19.54 -3.42
CA ASP A 379 7.94 -20.46 -2.28
C ASP A 379 6.89 -20.44 -1.13
N GLY A 380 5.66 -19.99 -1.44
CA GLY A 380 4.55 -19.84 -0.50
C GLY A 380 4.33 -18.42 0.04
N ASP A 381 5.18 -17.46 -0.29
CA ASP A 381 5.25 -16.11 0.29
C ASP A 381 5.08 -14.97 -0.75
N GLU A 382 4.62 -13.80 -0.28
CA GLU A 382 4.49 -12.60 -1.13
C GLU A 382 5.85 -12.12 -1.67
N LEU A 383 5.94 -11.94 -3.00
CA LEU A 383 7.17 -11.51 -3.67
C LEU A 383 7.46 -10.02 -3.40
N SER A 384 8.66 -9.70 -2.93
CA SER A 384 9.12 -8.31 -2.81
C SER A 384 9.17 -7.59 -4.17
N TYR A 385 9.22 -6.25 -4.14
CA TYR A 385 9.27 -5.41 -5.34
C TYR A 385 10.44 -5.79 -6.28
N ASP A 386 11.59 -6.11 -5.69
CA ASP A 386 12.78 -6.47 -6.44
C ASP A 386 12.74 -7.93 -6.94
N GLN A 387 12.02 -8.84 -6.28
CA GLN A 387 11.71 -10.17 -6.83
C GLN A 387 10.73 -10.08 -8.01
N LEU A 388 9.60 -9.38 -7.87
CA LEU A 388 8.61 -9.17 -8.95
C LEU A 388 9.23 -8.60 -10.23
N ASN A 389 10.20 -7.71 -10.09
CA ASN A 389 10.90 -7.11 -11.24
C ASN A 389 12.08 -7.94 -11.77
N ARG A 390 12.45 -9.04 -11.09
CA ARG A 390 13.44 -10.01 -11.57
C ARG A 390 12.84 -11.18 -12.33
N LEU A 391 11.52 -11.36 -12.32
CA LEU A 391 10.81 -12.40 -13.08
C LEU A 391 10.83 -12.11 -14.60
N PRO A 392 11.67 -12.79 -15.40
CA PRO A 392 11.87 -12.41 -16.80
C PRO A 392 10.65 -12.70 -17.69
N TYR A 393 9.90 -13.78 -17.45
CA TYR A 393 8.75 -14.15 -18.28
C TYR A 393 7.51 -13.29 -17.96
N LEU A 394 7.28 -12.95 -16.69
CA LEU A 394 6.25 -11.98 -16.27
C LEU A 394 6.50 -10.61 -16.92
N ASP A 395 7.74 -10.13 -16.87
CA ASP A 395 8.12 -8.86 -17.49
C ASP A 395 8.01 -8.91 -19.03
N ALA A 396 8.37 -10.04 -19.63
CA ALA A 396 8.24 -10.30 -21.07
C ALA A 396 6.77 -10.31 -21.55
N VAL A 397 5.88 -11.01 -20.84
CA VAL A 397 4.43 -11.08 -21.14
C VAL A 397 3.80 -9.69 -21.02
N LEU A 398 4.13 -8.93 -19.98
CA LEU A 398 3.65 -7.57 -19.80
C LEU A 398 4.12 -6.63 -20.92
N ARG A 399 5.42 -6.64 -21.23
CA ARG A 399 6.01 -5.79 -22.28
C ARG A 399 5.46 -6.09 -23.67
N GLU A 400 5.33 -7.37 -24.04
CA GLU A 400 4.82 -7.74 -25.36
C GLU A 400 3.34 -7.39 -25.51
N THR A 401 2.56 -7.57 -24.44
CA THR A 401 1.15 -7.13 -24.41
C THR A 401 1.03 -5.63 -24.55
N LEU A 402 1.81 -4.85 -23.80
CA LEU A 402 1.80 -3.38 -23.89
C LEU A 402 2.42 -2.84 -25.20
N ARG A 403 3.25 -3.64 -25.90
CA ARG A 403 3.75 -3.33 -27.24
C ARG A 403 2.62 -3.41 -28.27
N LEU A 404 1.95 -4.55 -28.39
CA LEU A 404 0.91 -4.78 -29.40
C LEU A 404 -0.44 -4.12 -29.08
N TYR A 405 -0.81 -4.09 -27.79
CA TYR A 405 -2.10 -3.61 -27.32
C TYR A 405 -1.94 -2.44 -26.32
N PRO A 406 -1.33 -1.32 -26.74
CA PRO A 406 -1.20 -0.14 -25.90
C PRO A 406 -2.61 0.38 -25.52
N PRO A 407 -2.95 0.55 -24.24
CA PRO A 407 -4.32 0.90 -23.83
C PRO A 407 -4.83 2.22 -24.43
N ALA A 408 -3.96 3.23 -24.53
CA ALA A 408 -4.29 4.56 -25.05
C ALA A 408 -3.51 4.86 -26.34
N THR A 409 -4.22 5.09 -27.44
CA THR A 409 -3.63 5.38 -28.77
C THR A 409 -4.07 6.72 -29.38
N LEU A 410 -5.15 7.32 -28.89
CA LEU A 410 -5.75 8.55 -29.43
C LEU A 410 -5.09 9.82 -28.87
N LEU A 411 -3.78 9.97 -29.08
CA LEU A 411 -2.96 11.00 -28.44
C LEU A 411 -2.51 12.03 -29.50
N SER A 412 -2.88 13.30 -29.35
CA SER A 412 -2.55 14.36 -30.34
C SER A 412 -1.66 15.48 -29.81
N ARG A 413 -1.00 16.17 -30.75
CA ARG A 413 -0.18 17.38 -30.59
C ARG A 413 -0.59 18.42 -31.63
N GLU A 414 -0.39 19.68 -31.33
CA GLU A 414 -0.64 20.81 -32.23
C GLU A 414 0.59 21.71 -32.29
N ALA A 415 1.03 22.05 -33.51
CA ALA A 415 2.16 22.94 -33.70
C ALA A 415 1.80 24.38 -33.30
N THR A 416 2.50 24.93 -32.30
CA THR A 416 2.23 26.28 -31.76
C THR A 416 2.82 27.40 -32.62
N GLU A 417 3.74 27.07 -33.53
CA GLU A 417 4.44 27.92 -34.49
C GLU A 417 4.78 27.13 -35.77
N ASP A 418 5.26 27.80 -36.81
CA ASP A 418 5.72 27.14 -38.04
C ASP A 418 7.09 26.47 -37.78
N THR A 419 7.22 25.19 -38.12
CA THR A 419 8.41 24.37 -37.81
C THR A 419 8.67 23.32 -38.89
N VAL A 420 9.75 22.54 -38.75
CA VAL A 420 10.12 21.45 -39.66
C VAL A 420 10.30 20.17 -38.85
N LEU A 421 9.59 19.12 -39.24
CA LEU A 421 9.62 17.80 -38.60
C LEU A 421 10.63 16.90 -39.33
N PRO A 422 11.78 16.56 -38.72
CA PRO A 422 12.81 15.75 -39.36
C PRO A 422 12.48 14.27 -39.28
N LEU A 423 12.72 13.53 -40.36
CA LEU A 423 12.46 12.09 -40.44
C LEU A 423 13.75 11.28 -40.19
N SER A 424 13.59 10.04 -39.70
CA SER A 424 14.68 9.08 -39.53
C SER A 424 15.13 8.52 -40.87
N GLU A 425 14.18 8.19 -41.74
CA GLU A 425 14.37 7.79 -43.14
C GLU A 425 13.45 8.61 -44.06
N PRO A 426 13.83 8.86 -45.33
CA PRO A 426 13.00 9.64 -46.24
C PRO A 426 11.75 8.85 -46.66
N ILE A 427 10.57 9.49 -46.65
CA ILE A 427 9.32 8.88 -47.12
C ILE A 427 9.08 9.22 -48.60
N LEU A 428 8.42 8.32 -49.33
CA LEU A 428 8.02 8.56 -50.71
C LEU A 428 6.73 9.39 -50.75
N GLY A 429 6.76 10.56 -51.41
CA GLY A 429 5.61 11.40 -51.65
C GLY A 429 4.65 10.83 -52.71
N VAL A 430 3.44 11.37 -52.76
CA VAL A 430 2.40 11.02 -53.76
C VAL A 430 2.85 11.41 -55.19
N ASP A 431 3.73 12.40 -55.32
CA ASP A 431 4.41 12.79 -56.56
C ASP A 431 5.60 11.90 -56.95
N GLY A 432 5.95 10.91 -56.12
CA GLY A 432 7.09 10.01 -56.32
C GLY A 432 8.44 10.59 -55.92
N GLN A 433 8.51 11.76 -55.27
CA GLN A 433 9.77 12.33 -54.75
C GLN A 433 10.03 11.90 -53.30
N LEU A 434 11.29 11.86 -52.90
CA LEU A 434 11.67 11.56 -51.51
C LEU A 434 11.56 12.82 -50.63
N ILE A 435 10.79 12.71 -49.55
CA ILE A 435 10.60 13.74 -48.54
C ILE A 435 11.51 13.41 -47.36
N HIS A 436 12.53 14.23 -47.11
CA HIS A 436 13.50 14.05 -46.02
C HIS A 436 13.06 14.70 -44.69
N GLU A 437 12.23 15.73 -44.79
CA GLU A 437 11.69 16.51 -43.68
C GLU A 437 10.33 17.10 -44.07
N VAL A 438 9.45 17.30 -43.09
CA VAL A 438 8.07 17.75 -43.33
C VAL A 438 7.88 19.14 -42.72
N PRO A 439 7.68 20.19 -43.53
CA PRO A 439 7.27 21.50 -43.03
C PRO A 439 5.88 21.44 -42.38
N ILE A 440 5.80 21.82 -41.11
CA ILE A 440 4.58 21.83 -40.30
C ILE A 440 4.18 23.28 -40.02
N CYS A 441 3.03 23.70 -40.56
CA CYS A 441 2.49 25.02 -40.24
C CYS A 441 1.83 25.05 -38.85
N LYS A 442 1.84 26.21 -38.20
CA LYS A 442 1.10 26.52 -36.97
C LYS A 442 -0.37 26.09 -37.06
N GLY A 443 -0.86 25.39 -36.03
CA GLY A 443 -2.22 24.85 -35.94
C GLY A 443 -2.45 23.53 -36.69
N THR A 444 -1.41 22.97 -37.33
CA THR A 444 -1.41 21.58 -37.80
C THR A 444 -1.44 20.65 -36.59
N GLU A 445 -2.28 19.62 -36.67
CA GLU A 445 -2.46 18.65 -35.59
C GLU A 445 -1.95 17.27 -36.03
N LEU A 446 -1.22 16.63 -35.13
CA LEU A 446 -0.44 15.43 -35.35
C LEU A 446 -0.79 14.40 -34.27
N PHE A 447 -1.27 13.24 -34.66
CA PHE A 447 -1.44 12.08 -33.79
C PHE A 447 -0.11 11.36 -33.59
N VAL A 448 0.17 11.01 -32.34
CA VAL A 448 1.29 10.16 -31.94
C VAL A 448 0.93 8.72 -32.29
N GLY A 449 1.58 8.16 -33.30
CA GLY A 449 1.33 6.81 -33.78
C GLY A 449 1.94 5.74 -32.88
N VAL A 450 1.36 5.56 -31.69
CA VAL A 450 1.83 4.59 -30.68
C VAL A 450 1.84 3.17 -31.26
N LEU A 451 0.73 2.75 -31.88
CA LEU A 451 0.62 1.43 -32.51
C LEU A 451 1.66 1.27 -33.62
N GLY A 452 1.74 2.23 -34.55
CA GLY A 452 2.75 2.21 -35.62
C GLY A 452 4.18 2.11 -35.10
N SER A 453 4.55 2.86 -34.06
CA SER A 453 5.91 2.83 -33.50
C SER A 453 6.25 1.48 -32.82
N ASN A 454 5.26 0.89 -32.14
CA ASN A 454 5.41 -0.38 -31.45
C ASN A 454 5.32 -1.62 -32.37
N THR A 455 4.75 -1.48 -33.58
CA THR A 455 4.54 -2.58 -34.55
C THR A 455 5.19 -2.36 -35.92
N CYS A 456 6.05 -1.34 -36.04
CA CYS A 456 6.76 -1.03 -37.28
C CYS A 456 7.71 -2.17 -37.67
N LYS A 457 7.44 -2.84 -38.80
CA LYS A 457 8.22 -3.99 -39.28
C LYS A 457 9.69 -3.70 -39.54
N THR A 458 10.03 -2.49 -40.02
CA THR A 458 11.43 -2.10 -40.25
C THR A 458 12.24 -1.99 -38.95
N ILE A 459 11.57 -1.78 -37.82
CA ILE A 459 12.19 -1.70 -36.49
C ILE A 459 12.15 -3.05 -35.79
N TRP A 460 10.98 -3.68 -35.72
CA TRP A 460 10.70 -4.86 -34.89
C TRP A 460 10.88 -6.21 -35.60
N GLY A 461 10.97 -6.22 -36.94
CA GLY A 461 11.05 -7.42 -37.78
C GLY A 461 9.72 -7.78 -38.45
N GLU A 462 9.70 -8.81 -39.30
CA GLU A 462 8.46 -9.26 -39.94
C GLU A 462 7.43 -9.82 -38.95
N ASP A 463 7.89 -10.40 -37.83
CA ASP A 463 7.06 -10.88 -36.73
C ASP A 463 6.55 -9.75 -35.80
N ALA A 464 6.61 -8.48 -36.23
CA ALA A 464 6.20 -7.32 -35.44
C ALA A 464 4.72 -7.32 -35.02
N LEU A 465 3.85 -8.06 -35.70
CA LEU A 465 2.43 -8.20 -35.36
C LEU A 465 2.14 -9.46 -34.53
N GLU A 466 3.10 -10.37 -34.36
CA GLU A 466 2.94 -11.57 -33.54
C GLU A 466 3.13 -11.26 -32.05
N TRP A 467 2.21 -11.73 -31.20
CA TRP A 467 2.35 -11.67 -29.74
C TRP A 467 3.28 -12.79 -29.30
N LYS A 468 4.51 -12.42 -28.95
CA LYS A 468 5.63 -13.33 -28.70
C LYS A 468 6.45 -12.86 -27.49
N PRO A 469 6.06 -13.21 -26.25
CA PRO A 469 6.78 -12.82 -25.04
C PRO A 469 8.28 -13.13 -25.11
N GLU A 470 8.65 -14.25 -25.73
CA GLU A 470 10.04 -14.73 -25.87
C GLU A 470 10.97 -13.71 -26.53
N ARG A 471 10.42 -12.74 -27.28
CA ARG A 471 11.13 -11.58 -27.84
C ARG A 471 11.95 -10.82 -26.80
N TRP A 472 11.52 -10.80 -25.55
CA TRP A 472 12.13 -10.05 -24.44
C TRP A 472 13.12 -10.87 -23.60
N LEU A 473 13.17 -12.20 -23.78
CA LEU A 473 14.10 -13.10 -23.08
C LEU A 473 15.49 -13.13 -23.73
N SER A 474 15.60 -12.68 -24.97
CA SER A 474 16.84 -12.58 -25.75
C SER A 474 17.18 -11.12 -26.04
N PRO A 475 18.45 -10.79 -26.37
CA PRO A 475 18.81 -9.45 -26.82
C PRO A 475 17.96 -9.01 -28.01
N LEU A 476 17.33 -7.83 -27.88
CA LEU A 476 16.47 -7.27 -28.93
C LEU A 476 17.23 -7.05 -30.25
N PRO A 477 16.53 -7.05 -31.40
CA PRO A 477 17.16 -6.76 -32.69
C PRO A 477 17.94 -5.44 -32.69
N ASN A 478 19.10 -5.43 -33.37
CA ASN A 478 19.96 -4.25 -33.50
C ASN A 478 19.23 -3.01 -34.04
N THR A 479 18.19 -3.21 -34.86
CA THR A 479 17.26 -2.18 -35.35
C THR A 479 16.53 -1.48 -34.20
N VAL A 480 15.92 -2.23 -33.28
CA VAL A 480 15.25 -1.69 -32.08
C VAL A 480 16.25 -0.96 -31.17
N ILE A 481 17.40 -1.58 -30.91
CA ILE A 481 18.43 -1.02 -30.01
C ILE A 481 18.94 0.34 -30.53
N LYS A 482 19.26 0.42 -31.83
CA LYS A 482 19.78 1.65 -32.46
C LYS A 482 18.69 2.68 -32.77
N SER A 483 17.43 2.26 -32.90
CA SER A 483 16.32 3.18 -33.21
C SER A 483 16.10 4.20 -32.07
N PRO A 484 15.98 5.50 -32.37
CA PRO A 484 15.85 6.57 -31.37
C PRO A 484 14.41 6.72 -30.86
N ILE A 485 13.69 5.61 -30.62
CA ILE A 485 12.32 5.68 -30.07
C ILE A 485 12.41 6.29 -28.65
N PRO A 486 11.70 7.40 -28.38
CA PRO A 486 11.88 8.17 -27.15
C PRO A 486 11.13 7.61 -25.93
N GLY A 487 10.37 6.52 -26.09
CA GLY A 487 9.42 5.98 -25.10
C GLY A 487 10.05 5.62 -23.75
N VAL A 488 9.42 6.05 -22.64
CA VAL A 488 9.97 5.90 -21.27
C VAL A 488 10.06 4.46 -20.79
N TYR A 489 9.29 3.54 -21.36
CA TYR A 489 9.27 2.14 -20.99
C TYR A 489 9.90 1.32 -22.10
N SER A 490 11.18 0.98 -21.97
CA SER A 490 11.86 0.01 -22.84
C SER A 490 11.74 0.30 -24.35
N LYS A 491 11.83 1.57 -24.76
CA LYS A 491 11.62 2.04 -26.16
C LYS A 491 10.21 1.79 -26.72
N LEU A 492 9.20 1.62 -25.86
CA LEU A 492 7.78 1.55 -26.23
C LEU A 492 7.08 2.91 -26.07
N MET A 493 6.28 3.31 -27.06
CA MET A 493 5.54 4.58 -27.02
C MET A 493 4.28 4.52 -26.15
N THR A 494 3.96 3.36 -25.57
CA THR A 494 2.75 3.09 -24.76
C THR A 494 2.57 4.02 -23.59
N PHE A 495 3.67 4.43 -22.94
CA PHE A 495 3.66 5.40 -21.83
C PHE A 495 4.16 6.81 -22.23
N LEU A 496 4.17 7.10 -23.54
CA LEU A 496 4.71 8.33 -24.13
C LEU A 496 6.17 8.61 -23.72
N SER A 497 6.58 9.87 -23.83
CA SER A 497 7.96 10.34 -23.70
C SER A 497 8.03 11.84 -23.39
N GLY A 498 9.22 12.29 -22.95
CA GLY A 498 9.48 13.69 -22.58
C GLY A 498 8.69 14.17 -21.36
N LYS A 499 8.42 15.48 -21.26
CA LYS A 499 7.76 16.04 -20.06
C LYS A 499 6.31 15.56 -19.92
N ARG A 500 5.67 15.13 -21.01
CA ARG A 500 4.29 14.61 -21.05
C ARG A 500 4.22 13.07 -21.08
N SER A 501 5.29 12.38 -20.71
CA SER A 501 5.26 10.95 -20.38
C SER A 501 4.29 10.63 -19.23
N CYS A 502 3.74 9.42 -19.23
CA CYS A 502 2.94 8.91 -18.12
C CYS A 502 3.77 8.89 -16.84
N ILE A 503 3.30 9.58 -15.80
CA ILE A 503 3.98 9.64 -14.50
C ILE A 503 3.78 8.36 -13.69
N GLY A 504 2.61 7.74 -13.80
CA GLY A 504 2.21 6.53 -13.06
C GLY A 504 2.63 5.20 -13.70
N PHE A 505 3.53 5.19 -14.70
CA PHE A 505 3.84 3.94 -15.43
C PHE A 505 4.42 2.84 -14.51
N LYS A 506 5.20 3.22 -13.48
CA LYS A 506 5.71 2.29 -12.46
C LYS A 506 4.64 1.80 -11.49
N PHE A 507 3.64 2.63 -11.19
CA PHE A 507 2.47 2.23 -10.41
C PHE A 507 1.69 1.16 -11.18
N ALA A 508 1.34 1.43 -12.44
CA ALA A 508 0.61 0.48 -13.30
C ALA A 508 1.41 -0.81 -13.59
N GLU A 509 2.73 -0.73 -13.76
CA GLU A 509 3.59 -1.92 -13.90
C GLU A 509 3.56 -2.78 -12.64
N LEU A 510 3.65 -2.17 -11.45
CA LEU A 510 3.55 -2.90 -10.18
C LEU A 510 2.15 -3.52 -10.00
N GLU A 511 1.11 -2.74 -10.30
CA GLU A 511 -0.30 -3.12 -10.20
C GLU A 511 -0.58 -4.41 -11.00
N ILE A 512 -0.21 -4.42 -12.28
CA ILE A 512 -0.42 -5.59 -13.15
C ILE A 512 0.43 -6.78 -12.68
N LYS A 513 1.68 -6.56 -12.25
CA LYS A 513 2.56 -7.65 -11.77
C LYS A 513 2.02 -8.32 -10.50
N VAL A 514 1.50 -7.57 -9.53
CA VAL A 514 0.89 -8.12 -8.30
C VAL A 514 -0.44 -8.84 -8.60
N ILE A 515 -1.27 -8.28 -9.48
CA ILE A 515 -2.51 -8.94 -9.93
C ILE A 515 -2.19 -10.31 -10.56
N LEU A 516 -1.22 -10.36 -11.48
CA LEU A 516 -0.84 -11.61 -12.16
C LEU A 516 -0.16 -12.61 -11.21
N SER A 517 0.70 -12.16 -10.29
CA SER A 517 1.38 -13.06 -9.33
C SER A 517 0.42 -13.74 -8.35
N MET A 518 -0.70 -13.09 -8.00
CA MET A 518 -1.69 -13.65 -7.07
C MET A 518 -2.79 -14.47 -7.77
N LEU A 519 -3.24 -14.04 -8.95
CA LEU A 519 -4.35 -14.71 -9.65
C LEU A 519 -3.89 -15.97 -10.40
N LEU A 520 -2.75 -15.96 -11.10
CA LEU A 520 -2.33 -17.08 -11.95
C LEU A 520 -2.01 -18.39 -11.21
N PRO A 521 -1.48 -18.41 -9.97
CA PRO A 521 -1.39 -19.66 -9.19
C PRO A 521 -2.77 -20.24 -8.84
N THR A 522 -3.75 -19.36 -8.60
CA THR A 522 -5.08 -19.72 -8.07
C THR A 522 -6.04 -20.17 -9.17
N PHE A 523 -6.04 -19.47 -10.30
CA PHE A 523 -6.99 -19.65 -11.38
C PHE A 523 -6.31 -20.10 -12.67
N THR A 524 -7.03 -20.89 -13.46
CA THR A 524 -6.78 -21.08 -14.88
C THR A 524 -7.87 -20.35 -15.65
N PHE A 525 -7.46 -19.45 -16.54
CA PHE A 525 -8.36 -18.62 -17.35
C PHE A 525 -8.51 -19.22 -18.75
N GLU A 526 -9.76 -19.40 -19.19
CA GLU A 526 -10.14 -19.95 -20.49
C GLU A 526 -11.14 -19.04 -21.20
N LEU A 527 -11.28 -19.20 -22.51
CA LEU A 527 -12.24 -18.43 -23.31
C LEU A 527 -13.67 -18.95 -23.12
N THR A 528 -14.63 -18.02 -23.11
CA THR A 528 -16.06 -18.36 -23.23
C THR A 528 -16.44 -18.66 -24.68
N ASP A 529 -17.64 -19.20 -24.90
CA ASP A 529 -18.20 -19.40 -26.24
C ASP A 529 -18.66 -18.07 -26.90
N LYS A 530 -18.47 -16.93 -26.22
CA LYS A 530 -18.85 -15.58 -26.66
C LYS A 530 -17.67 -14.91 -27.40
N PRO A 531 -17.89 -14.30 -28.58
CA PRO A 531 -16.82 -13.67 -29.34
C PRO A 531 -16.37 -12.34 -28.71
N ILE A 532 -15.13 -12.30 -28.22
CA ILE A 532 -14.57 -11.10 -27.59
C ILE A 532 -14.07 -10.14 -28.68
N THR A 533 -14.65 -8.94 -28.72
CA THR A 533 -14.28 -7.88 -29.66
C THR A 533 -13.72 -6.69 -28.90
N TRP A 534 -12.57 -6.17 -29.33
CA TRP A 534 -11.96 -4.99 -28.71
C TRP A 534 -12.23 -3.73 -29.53
N ASN A 535 -12.62 -2.66 -28.83
CA ASN A 535 -13.25 -1.47 -29.40
C ASN A 535 -12.43 -0.22 -29.11
N VAL A 536 -12.47 0.74 -30.04
CA VAL A 536 -11.79 2.03 -29.94
C VAL A 536 -12.60 3.00 -29.09
N ALA A 537 -11.95 3.54 -28.05
CA ALA A 537 -12.29 4.77 -27.36
C ALA A 537 -10.97 5.42 -26.88
N THR A 538 -11.03 6.39 -25.96
CA THR A 538 -9.84 6.98 -25.32
C THR A 538 -8.90 5.92 -24.75
N VAL A 539 -9.47 4.85 -24.21
CA VAL A 539 -8.82 3.59 -23.84
C VAL A 539 -9.52 2.45 -24.60
N TYR A 540 -8.77 1.47 -25.10
CA TYR A 540 -9.36 0.28 -25.73
C TYR A 540 -10.11 -0.59 -24.71
N TYR A 541 -11.31 -1.07 -25.07
CA TYR A 541 -12.16 -1.88 -24.18
C TYR A 541 -12.80 -3.10 -24.89
N PRO A 542 -13.01 -4.23 -24.19
CA PRO A 542 -13.64 -5.43 -24.75
C PRO A 542 -15.18 -5.39 -24.66
N THR A 543 -15.84 -6.11 -25.56
CA THR A 543 -17.27 -6.44 -25.53
C THR A 543 -17.49 -7.90 -25.91
N ALA A 544 -18.49 -8.58 -25.34
CA ALA A 544 -18.79 -10.00 -25.59
C ALA A 544 -19.49 -10.29 -26.94
N SER A 545 -19.69 -9.25 -27.75
CA SER A 545 -20.18 -9.32 -29.12
C SER A 545 -19.75 -8.04 -29.87
N PRO A 546 -19.60 -8.08 -31.21
CA PRO A 546 -19.43 -6.87 -32.02
C PRO A 546 -20.60 -5.88 -31.91
N GLU A 547 -21.82 -6.37 -31.71
CA GLU A 547 -23.04 -5.53 -31.65
C GLU A 547 -23.32 -4.97 -30.26
N ASP A 548 -22.97 -5.71 -29.20
CA ASP A 548 -23.22 -5.33 -27.80
C ASP A 548 -22.49 -4.04 -27.44
N THR A 549 -23.17 -3.07 -26.82
CA THR A 549 -22.57 -1.78 -26.43
C THR A 549 -22.02 -1.76 -24.99
N GLN A 550 -22.23 -2.80 -24.19
CA GLN A 550 -21.72 -2.85 -22.81
C GLN A 550 -20.27 -3.38 -22.77
N PRO A 551 -19.32 -2.64 -22.16
CA PRO A 551 -17.97 -3.15 -21.92
C PRO A 551 -18.02 -4.35 -20.96
N GLN A 552 -17.48 -5.49 -21.41
CA GLN A 552 -17.37 -6.72 -20.60
C GLN A 552 -16.33 -7.67 -21.23
N LEU A 553 -15.64 -8.44 -20.39
CA LEU A 553 -14.71 -9.50 -20.76
C LEU A 553 -15.07 -10.81 -20.03
N PRO A 554 -16.08 -11.55 -20.52
CA PRO A 554 -16.45 -12.84 -19.94
C PRO A 554 -15.41 -13.91 -20.28
N LEU A 555 -14.63 -14.32 -19.28
CA LEU A 555 -13.75 -15.50 -19.35
C LEU A 555 -14.35 -16.62 -18.49
N LYS A 556 -13.92 -17.86 -18.75
CA LYS A 556 -14.17 -19.00 -17.86
C LYS A 556 -13.01 -19.13 -16.90
N GLU A 557 -13.30 -19.29 -15.62
CA GLU A 557 -12.30 -19.56 -14.59
C GLU A 557 -12.49 -20.95 -14.00
N SER A 558 -11.41 -21.74 -14.00
CA SER A 558 -11.33 -22.94 -13.17
C SER A 558 -10.37 -22.68 -12.01
N ALA A 559 -10.87 -22.85 -10.78
CA ALA A 559 -10.01 -22.82 -9.60
C ALA A 559 -9.08 -24.05 -9.66
N ASN A 560 -7.77 -23.82 -9.57
CA ASN A 560 -6.80 -24.91 -9.59
C ASN A 560 -6.96 -25.74 -8.31
N HIS A 561 -7.55 -26.94 -8.46
CA HIS A 561 -7.83 -27.88 -7.36
C HIS A 561 -6.62 -28.15 -6.45
N PHE A 562 -5.41 -27.99 -6.97
CA PHE A 562 -4.16 -28.11 -6.20
C PHE A 562 -4.07 -27.09 -5.05
N PHE A 563 -4.39 -25.81 -5.28
CA PHE A 563 -4.33 -24.77 -4.25
C PHE A 563 -5.58 -24.75 -3.35
N ALA A 564 -6.77 -25.04 -3.89
CA ALA A 564 -7.98 -25.18 -3.08
C ALA A 564 -7.85 -26.33 -2.06
N ASN A 565 -7.23 -27.45 -2.47
CA ASN A 565 -6.89 -28.52 -1.55
C ASN A 565 -5.74 -28.14 -0.59
N MET A 566 -4.81 -27.25 -0.96
CA MET A 566 -3.66 -26.93 -0.10
C MET A 566 -4.07 -26.34 1.25
N HIS A 567 -5.13 -25.53 1.34
CA HIS A 567 -5.65 -25.02 2.62
C HIS A 567 -6.30 -26.12 3.48
N ALA A 568 -7.11 -27.00 2.87
CA ALA A 568 -7.74 -28.12 3.58
C ALA A 568 -6.70 -29.18 4.00
N ILE A 569 -5.71 -29.42 3.15
CA ILE A 569 -4.56 -30.28 3.41
C ILE A 569 -3.67 -29.64 4.47
N GLN A 570 -3.42 -28.32 4.51
CA GLN A 570 -2.68 -27.67 5.59
C GLN A 570 -3.32 -27.95 6.96
N GLN A 571 -4.64 -27.77 7.08
CA GLN A 571 -5.34 -28.04 8.35
C GLN A 571 -5.28 -29.52 8.76
N GLN A 572 -5.46 -30.44 7.80
CA GLN A 572 -5.34 -31.89 8.08
C GLN A 572 -3.89 -32.30 8.35
N TYR A 573 -2.92 -31.71 7.66
CA TYR A 573 -1.49 -31.92 7.82
C TYR A 573 -1.02 -31.43 9.19
N TRP A 574 -1.48 -30.28 9.68
CA TRP A 574 -1.17 -29.82 11.04
C TRP A 574 -1.73 -30.76 12.11
N ALA A 575 -2.98 -31.22 11.95
CA ALA A 575 -3.57 -32.20 12.87
C ALA A 575 -2.84 -33.56 12.87
N VAL A 576 -2.42 -34.05 11.69
CA VAL A 576 -1.64 -35.29 11.55
C VAL A 576 -0.19 -35.10 12.03
N ARG A 577 0.42 -33.93 11.83
CA ARG A 577 1.80 -33.63 12.26
C ARG A 577 1.91 -33.50 13.78
N ASP A 578 0.95 -32.87 14.46
CA ASP A 578 0.88 -32.85 15.93
C ASP A 578 0.74 -34.27 16.50
N TYR A 579 -0.11 -35.09 15.88
CA TYR A 579 -0.28 -36.50 16.25
C TYR A 579 1.03 -37.31 16.10
N LEU A 580 1.70 -37.20 14.95
CA LEU A 580 2.92 -37.95 14.62
C LEU A 580 4.21 -37.41 15.25
N SER A 581 4.21 -36.20 15.82
CA SER A 581 5.40 -35.65 16.47
C SER A 581 5.82 -36.49 17.68
N PRO A 582 7.11 -36.84 17.84
CA PRO A 582 7.58 -37.59 19.00
C PRO A 582 7.56 -36.71 20.26
N VAL A 583 7.14 -37.29 21.39
CA VAL A 583 7.23 -36.64 22.70
C VAL A 583 8.70 -36.53 23.10
N LEU A 584 9.14 -35.31 23.47
CA LEU A 584 10.49 -35.07 23.99
C LEU A 584 10.63 -35.72 25.37
N LYS A 585 11.64 -36.61 25.53
CA LYS A 585 11.90 -37.36 26.77
C LYS A 585 13.20 -36.97 27.48
N GLU A 586 14.03 -36.18 26.81
CA GLU A 586 15.34 -35.73 27.29
C GLU A 586 15.35 -34.20 27.25
N SER A 587 15.87 -33.58 28.32
CA SER A 587 15.88 -32.12 28.44
C SER A 587 16.73 -31.48 27.34
N LYS A 588 16.14 -30.55 26.59
CA LYS A 588 16.84 -29.69 25.62
C LYS A 588 16.82 -28.22 26.05
N PHE A 589 16.62 -27.99 27.35
CA PHE A 589 16.43 -26.67 27.94
C PHE A 589 17.64 -25.77 27.72
N LYS A 590 18.85 -26.23 28.07
CA LYS A 590 20.10 -25.45 27.95
C LYS A 590 20.60 -25.31 26.50
N GLU A 591 20.30 -26.28 25.63
CA GLU A 591 20.86 -26.33 24.26
C GLU A 591 20.02 -25.56 23.24
N HIS A 592 18.68 -25.64 23.38
CA HIS A 592 17.73 -25.19 22.37
C HIS A 592 16.52 -24.44 22.95
N GLY A 593 16.47 -24.18 24.27
CA GLY A 593 15.34 -23.52 24.92
C GLY A 593 14.03 -24.32 24.89
N ARG A 594 14.10 -25.65 24.72
CA ARG A 594 12.92 -26.55 24.65
C ARG A 594 12.81 -27.39 25.92
N ILE A 595 11.60 -27.69 26.38
CA ILE A 595 11.35 -28.44 27.62
C ILE A 595 10.52 -29.69 27.37
N THR A 596 10.70 -30.71 28.20
CA THR A 596 9.88 -31.93 28.24
C THR A 596 8.50 -31.67 28.90
N PRO A 597 7.50 -32.56 28.71
CA PRO A 597 6.22 -32.46 29.44
C PRO A 597 6.39 -32.51 30.96
N GLU A 598 7.33 -33.32 31.46
CA GLU A 598 7.64 -33.44 32.88
C GLU A 598 8.23 -32.13 33.44
N GLU A 599 9.12 -31.48 32.70
CA GLU A 599 9.67 -30.16 33.04
C GLU A 599 8.62 -29.05 32.95
N PHE A 600 7.70 -29.12 31.99
CA PHE A 600 6.56 -28.20 31.92
C PHE A 600 5.65 -28.33 33.14
N VAL A 601 5.39 -29.57 33.61
CA VAL A 601 4.63 -29.79 34.85
C VAL A 601 5.40 -29.29 36.07
N ALA A 602 6.71 -29.50 36.16
CA ALA A 602 7.54 -29.01 37.26
C ALA A 602 7.57 -27.47 37.34
N ALA A 603 7.77 -26.80 36.20
CA ALA A 603 7.73 -25.34 36.10
C ALA A 603 6.32 -24.79 36.37
N GLY A 604 5.26 -25.51 35.99
CA GLY A 604 3.87 -25.15 36.29
C GLY A 604 3.50 -25.31 37.76
N ASP A 605 3.98 -26.37 38.41
CA ASP A 605 3.87 -26.54 39.86
C ASP A 605 4.62 -25.44 40.62
N PHE A 606 5.80 -25.04 40.14
CA PHE A 606 6.55 -23.92 40.70
C PHE A 606 5.81 -22.59 40.51
N LEU A 607 5.26 -22.33 39.32
CA LEU A 607 4.47 -21.13 39.02
C LEU A 607 3.23 -21.04 39.94
N ALA A 608 2.43 -22.10 40.04
CA ALA A 608 1.23 -22.14 40.88
C ALA A 608 1.56 -22.08 42.39
N TYR A 609 2.72 -22.60 42.82
CA TYR A 609 3.19 -22.50 44.20
C TYR A 609 3.67 -21.08 44.55
N LYS A 610 4.45 -20.44 43.67
CA LYS A 610 5.05 -19.13 43.89
C LYS A 610 4.06 -17.97 43.65
N PHE A 611 3.12 -18.14 42.72
CA PHE A 611 2.09 -17.17 42.34
C PHE A 611 0.70 -17.81 42.41
N PRO A 612 0.02 -17.78 43.59
CA PRO A 612 -1.26 -18.47 43.83
C PRO A 612 -2.48 -17.99 43.01
N VAL A 613 -2.28 -17.07 42.06
CA VAL A 613 -3.25 -16.69 41.03
C VAL A 613 -3.32 -17.70 39.88
N TRP A 614 -2.26 -18.50 39.69
CA TRP A 614 -2.21 -19.57 38.71
C TRP A 614 -2.69 -20.89 39.31
N SER A 615 -3.49 -21.63 38.54
CA SER A 615 -4.04 -22.93 38.93
C SER A 615 -4.02 -23.92 37.78
N TRP A 616 -3.86 -25.21 38.09
CA TRP A 616 -3.96 -26.30 37.10
C TRP A 616 -5.42 -26.65 36.82
N GLU A 617 -5.72 -26.89 35.54
CA GLU A 617 -7.01 -27.36 35.05
C GLU A 617 -6.87 -28.67 34.27
N LYS A 618 -7.95 -29.45 34.28
CA LYS A 618 -8.06 -30.78 33.65
C LYS A 618 -8.65 -30.77 32.22
N GLY A 619 -9.32 -29.68 31.83
CA GLY A 619 -9.99 -29.55 30.53
C GLY A 619 -11.13 -30.54 30.25
N ASP A 620 -11.55 -30.61 28.99
CA ASP A 620 -12.53 -31.56 28.48
C ASP A 620 -11.93 -32.98 28.46
N ALA A 621 -12.62 -33.95 29.06
CA ALA A 621 -12.15 -35.35 29.13
C ALA A 621 -11.95 -36.02 27.75
N SER A 622 -12.59 -35.50 26.69
CA SER A 622 -12.41 -35.95 25.30
C SER A 622 -11.19 -35.35 24.59
N LYS A 623 -10.49 -34.41 25.24
CA LYS A 623 -9.34 -33.66 24.72
C LYS A 623 -8.10 -33.73 25.64
N ALA A 624 -8.17 -34.54 26.70
CA ALA A 624 -7.03 -34.80 27.57
C ALA A 624 -5.86 -35.42 26.77
N ARG A 625 -4.66 -34.90 27.00
CA ARG A 625 -3.40 -35.37 26.42
C ARG A 625 -2.77 -36.41 27.35
N ASP A 626 -2.37 -37.52 26.76
CA ASP A 626 -1.84 -38.72 27.43
C ASP A 626 -0.41 -38.56 27.98
N TYR A 627 0.37 -37.66 27.39
CA TYR A 627 1.71 -37.27 27.84
C TYR A 627 1.71 -36.21 28.98
N LEU A 628 0.54 -35.85 29.52
CA LEU A 628 0.39 -34.97 30.68
C LEU A 628 -0.51 -35.61 31.75
N PRO A 629 -0.33 -35.30 33.06
CA PRO A 629 -1.23 -35.79 34.10
C PRO A 629 -2.68 -35.34 33.85
N THR A 630 -3.65 -36.21 34.17
CA THR A 630 -5.08 -35.95 33.91
C THR A 630 -5.66 -34.75 34.65
N ASP A 631 -4.99 -34.34 35.73
CA ASP A 631 -5.31 -33.18 36.57
C ASP A 631 -4.49 -31.92 36.22
N LYS A 632 -3.49 -32.04 35.34
CA LYS A 632 -2.53 -30.97 34.97
C LYS A 632 -2.37 -30.87 33.46
N GLN A 633 -3.43 -30.41 32.79
CA GLN A 633 -3.47 -30.33 31.33
C GLN A 633 -3.06 -28.94 30.82
N TYR A 634 -3.53 -27.88 31.50
CA TYR A 634 -3.11 -26.51 31.25
C TYR A 634 -3.19 -25.68 32.55
N LEU A 635 -2.45 -24.58 32.61
CA LEU A 635 -2.53 -23.60 33.68
C LEU A 635 -3.50 -22.49 33.31
N VAL A 636 -4.21 -21.93 34.27
CA VAL A 636 -5.07 -20.75 34.09
C VAL A 636 -4.91 -19.75 35.24
N THR A 637 -4.91 -18.47 34.88
CA THR A 637 -5.23 -17.34 35.77
C THR A 637 -6.45 -16.61 35.20
N ARG A 638 -7.28 -16.01 36.06
CA ARG A 638 -8.60 -15.47 35.67
C ARG A 638 -8.80 -14.05 36.16
N GLY A 639 -9.42 -13.22 35.32
CA GLY A 639 -9.72 -11.83 35.64
C GLY A 639 -8.50 -10.90 35.67
N VAL A 640 -7.44 -11.22 34.92
CA VAL A 640 -6.24 -10.38 34.76
C VAL A 640 -6.66 -9.02 34.17
N PRO A 641 -6.36 -7.88 34.82
CA PRO A 641 -6.81 -6.59 34.33
C PRO A 641 -6.06 -6.16 33.07
N CYS A 642 -6.77 -5.43 32.21
CA CYS A 642 -6.22 -4.71 31.07
C CYS A 642 -6.65 -3.24 31.19
N LEU A 643 -5.82 -2.46 31.88
CA LEU A 643 -6.10 -1.07 32.29
C LEU A 643 -5.92 -0.04 31.16
N ARG A 644 -5.19 -0.42 30.10
CA ARG A 644 -4.88 0.42 28.93
C ARG A 644 -5.17 -0.35 27.64
N ARG A 645 -5.21 0.35 26.50
CA ARG A 645 -5.15 -0.24 25.16
C ARG A 645 -3.71 -0.17 24.65
N ALA A 646 -3.27 -1.15 23.87
CA ALA A 646 -1.90 -1.16 23.37
C ALA A 646 -1.59 0.08 22.50
N THR A 647 -2.61 0.61 21.83
CA THR A 647 -2.57 1.89 21.10
C THR A 647 -2.27 3.12 21.98
N ALA A 648 -2.32 3.00 23.31
CA ALA A 648 -2.03 4.07 24.27
C ALA A 648 -0.68 3.87 25.00
N LEU A 649 0.10 2.85 24.62
CA LEU A 649 1.47 2.61 25.07
C LEU A 649 2.51 2.87 23.97
N ALA A 650 2.11 3.35 22.79
CA ALA A 650 3.05 3.72 21.73
C ALA A 650 4.00 4.82 22.23
N TYR A 651 5.30 4.52 22.28
CA TYR A 651 6.35 5.48 22.52
C TYR A 651 6.20 6.65 21.54
N THR A 652 6.38 7.87 22.02
CA THR A 652 6.24 9.06 21.18
C THR A 652 7.60 9.54 20.71
N ASP A 653 7.67 10.19 19.54
CA ASP A 653 8.93 10.74 19.03
C ASP A 653 9.59 11.76 20.00
N ALA A 654 8.82 12.28 20.97
CA ALA A 654 9.32 13.11 22.06
C ALA A 654 10.24 12.36 23.05
N ASP A 655 10.08 11.04 23.17
CA ASP A 655 10.94 10.17 23.96
C ASP A 655 12.25 9.87 23.19
N GLU A 656 12.18 9.69 21.86
CA GLU A 656 13.37 9.55 20.99
C GLU A 656 14.20 10.84 20.93
N ASP A 657 13.57 12.02 20.94
CA ASP A 657 14.26 13.32 21.05
C ASP A 657 14.86 13.54 22.45
N ALA A 658 14.26 12.99 23.51
CA ALA A 658 14.84 13.03 24.86
C ALA A 658 16.11 12.17 24.94
N GLU A 659 16.12 10.98 24.35
CA GLU A 659 17.32 10.13 24.28
C GLU A 659 18.37 10.64 23.28
N ARG A 660 17.99 11.27 22.16
CA ARG A 660 18.94 11.98 21.29
C ARG A 660 19.59 13.18 21.97
N LEU A 661 18.86 13.93 22.79
CA LEU A 661 19.43 15.03 23.56
C LEU A 661 20.33 14.57 24.73
N LEU A 662 20.22 13.31 25.16
CA LEU A 662 21.10 12.69 26.15
C LEU A 662 22.30 11.95 25.51
N SER A 663 22.24 11.57 24.24
CA SER A 663 23.33 10.87 23.51
C SER A 663 24.21 11.77 22.64
N ILE A 664 23.87 13.06 22.46
CA ILE A 664 24.75 14.09 21.83
C ILE A 664 25.73 14.70 22.86
N GLY A 665 25.91 14.04 24.00
CA GLY A 665 26.71 14.52 25.14
C GLY A 665 28.15 14.01 25.25
N ASP A 666 28.58 13.00 24.46
CA ASP A 666 29.89 12.38 24.71
C ASP A 666 30.59 11.83 23.44
N LEU A 667 31.42 12.67 22.79
CA LEU A 667 32.54 12.24 21.96
C LEU A 667 33.52 13.39 21.61
N SER A 668 34.14 13.99 22.62
CA SER A 668 35.42 14.70 22.43
C SER A 668 36.37 14.54 23.62
N SER A 669 37.13 13.44 23.61
CA SER A 669 38.46 13.26 24.23
C SER A 669 38.67 13.62 25.70
N THR A 670 38.83 12.57 26.53
CA THR A 670 39.89 12.43 27.56
C THR A 670 40.34 13.69 28.32
N GLY A 671 39.89 13.86 29.57
CA GLY A 671 40.39 14.94 30.45
C GLY A 671 39.92 14.90 31.91
N ASN A 672 40.34 13.88 32.68
CA ASN A 672 40.37 13.75 34.15
C ASN A 672 39.18 14.20 35.04
N GLU A 673 38.72 13.23 35.85
CA GLU A 673 38.49 13.30 37.31
C GLU A 673 37.65 14.47 37.90
N ALA A 674 36.43 14.17 38.37
CA ALA A 674 36.13 13.93 39.79
C ALA A 674 34.63 14.13 40.12
N ASP A 675 34.07 13.24 40.94
CA ASP A 675 32.99 13.45 41.94
C ASP A 675 31.61 14.05 41.50
N GLU A 676 30.46 13.83 42.15
CA GLU A 676 29.94 12.76 43.03
C GLU A 676 28.41 12.99 43.21
N TRP A 677 27.56 11.98 42.90
CA TRP A 677 26.17 11.72 43.40
C TRP A 677 24.95 12.60 43.03
N VAL A 678 24.01 11.98 42.30
CA VAL A 678 22.60 11.63 42.66
C VAL A 678 21.86 12.48 43.73
N GLU A 679 20.70 13.05 43.36
CA GLU A 679 19.42 12.75 44.05
C GLU A 679 18.15 13.08 43.20
N THR A 680 17.12 12.26 43.32
CA THR A 680 15.83 12.35 42.63
C THR A 680 14.75 13.04 43.47
N HIS A 681 13.82 13.80 42.85
CA HIS A 681 12.37 13.53 42.89
C HIS A 681 11.45 14.67 42.39
N ALA A 682 10.46 14.26 41.58
CA ALA A 682 9.04 14.68 41.56
C ALA A 682 8.64 16.18 41.55
N GLY A 683 7.87 16.58 40.51
CA GLY A 683 7.07 17.81 40.55
C GLY A 683 6.38 18.17 39.24
N ARG A 684 5.17 17.63 38.97
CA ARG A 684 4.34 18.02 37.81
C ARG A 684 3.56 19.30 38.15
N ALA A 685 3.66 20.34 37.33
CA ALA A 685 2.81 21.53 37.43
C ALA A 685 2.31 21.98 36.05
N SER A 686 1.11 22.56 36.06
CA SER A 686 0.35 23.04 34.91
C SER A 686 0.49 24.55 34.72
N ASP A 687 0.44 25.02 33.48
CA ASP A 687 0.09 26.41 33.19
C ASP A 687 -1.14 26.51 32.29
N ILE A 688 -2.28 26.79 32.93
CA ILE A 688 -3.28 27.71 32.41
C ILE A 688 -3.34 28.83 33.44
N ASP A 689 -3.21 30.09 33.03
CA ASP A 689 -3.97 31.13 33.71
C ASP A 689 -4.64 32.07 32.71
N SER A 690 -5.81 32.56 33.13
CA SER A 690 -6.76 33.35 32.38
C SER A 690 -7.15 34.56 33.24
N GLY A 691 -6.69 35.75 32.87
CA GLY A 691 -6.74 36.92 33.75
C GLY A 691 -7.19 38.21 33.07
N ALA A 692 -8.39 38.24 32.48
CA ALA A 692 -8.99 39.52 32.08
C ALA A 692 -9.37 40.32 33.34
N ASN A 693 -8.69 41.44 33.61
CA ASN A 693 -9.08 42.40 34.65
C ASN A 693 -8.87 43.84 34.17
N PRO A 694 -9.86 44.75 34.34
CA PRO A 694 -9.78 46.09 33.77
C PRO A 694 -9.28 47.16 34.74
N GLY A 695 -8.34 47.99 34.27
CA GLY A 695 -8.44 49.44 34.50
C GLY A 695 -7.23 50.18 35.10
N VAL A 696 -6.58 50.97 34.23
CA VAL A 696 -6.07 52.34 34.51
C VAL A 696 -4.84 52.47 35.44
N ILE A 697 -3.75 53.19 35.11
CA ILE A 697 -3.19 53.71 33.82
C ILE A 697 -1.74 54.21 34.10
N ASP A 698 -0.93 54.32 33.04
CA ASP A 698 0.36 55.05 32.88
C ASP A 698 1.58 54.75 33.79
N ASP A 699 2.56 54.08 33.16
CA ASP A 699 3.96 54.51 32.95
C ASP A 699 5.06 54.57 34.05
N ILE A 700 6.05 53.66 33.88
CA ILE A 700 7.51 53.93 33.67
C ILE A 700 8.36 54.51 34.85
N PRO A 701 9.59 54.00 35.14
CA PRO A 701 10.14 52.65 34.93
C PRO A 701 11.12 52.16 36.05
N ASP A 702 11.71 50.97 35.83
CA ASP A 702 13.05 50.46 36.17
C ASP A 702 13.75 50.73 37.53
N VAL A 703 14.39 49.65 38.01
CA VAL A 703 15.81 49.51 38.44
C VAL A 703 15.94 48.61 39.69
N ASP A 704 16.54 47.44 39.43
CA ASP A 704 17.44 46.62 40.25
C ASP A 704 17.14 46.33 41.75
N ASP A 705 17.02 45.03 42.00
CA ASP A 705 17.95 44.23 42.84
C ASP A 705 17.47 43.56 44.14
N HIS A 706 18.01 42.33 44.28
CA HIS A 706 18.40 41.63 45.51
C HIS A 706 17.39 41.31 46.63
N THR A 707 17.32 40.00 46.91
CA THR A 707 17.19 39.38 48.27
C THR A 707 15.89 39.61 49.04
N GLY A 708 15.39 38.67 49.85
CA GLY A 708 15.95 37.38 50.26
C GLY A 708 15.58 37.10 51.72
N GLU A 709 15.01 35.91 51.96
CA GLU A 709 14.84 35.26 53.27
C GLU A 709 13.92 35.92 54.34
N GLY A 710 13.44 35.08 55.27
CA GLY A 710 12.49 35.46 56.34
C GLY A 710 11.39 34.42 56.57
N ALA A 711 11.69 33.12 56.52
CA ALA A 711 12.20 32.35 57.66
C ALA A 711 11.17 32.10 58.79
N LEU A 712 10.75 30.84 58.93
CA LEU A 712 10.32 30.27 60.22
C LEU A 712 10.77 28.81 60.35
N ALA A 713 12.09 28.59 60.40
CA ALA A 713 12.71 27.29 60.60
C ALA A 713 13.70 27.32 61.78
N SER A 714 13.30 26.74 62.92
CA SER A 714 14.10 26.42 64.11
C SER A 714 13.17 25.86 65.20
N ALA A 715 13.55 24.95 66.11
CA ALA A 715 14.68 24.01 66.24
C ALA A 715 14.28 22.99 67.37
N MET A 716 14.89 21.85 67.65
CA MET A 716 16.17 21.19 67.30
C MET A 716 15.86 19.70 66.96
N GLY A 717 16.77 18.82 66.51
CA GLY A 717 18.23 18.84 66.45
C GLY A 717 18.87 17.92 67.52
N ASN A 718 19.60 16.88 67.07
CA ASN A 718 20.28 15.80 67.83
C ASN A 718 19.32 14.79 68.51
N VAL A 719 19.57 13.48 68.58
CA VAL A 719 20.84 12.72 68.75
C VAL A 719 20.75 11.35 68.03
N SER A 720 21.87 10.82 67.52
CA SER A 720 21.99 9.47 66.92
C SER A 720 21.95 8.32 67.94
N LEU A 721 21.51 7.11 67.54
CA LEU A 721 22.25 5.83 67.68
C LEU A 721 21.40 4.57 67.37
N SER A 722 21.91 3.74 66.44
CA SER A 722 21.88 2.26 66.38
C SER A 722 20.63 1.42 66.75
N GLY A 723 20.23 0.50 65.86
CA GLY A 723 19.88 -0.86 66.29
C GLY A 723 18.87 -1.70 65.48
N ALA A 724 19.33 -2.88 65.03
CA ALA A 724 18.59 -4.15 64.87
C ALA A 724 17.72 -4.46 63.61
N ASN A 725 18.36 -5.22 62.70
CA ASN A 725 17.93 -6.46 62.04
C ASN A 725 16.51 -6.64 61.44
N GLY A 726 16.50 -7.06 60.17
CA GLY A 726 15.37 -7.70 59.50
C GLY A 726 15.77 -8.49 58.22
N ASP A 727 16.69 -9.46 58.33
CA ASP A 727 17.04 -10.35 57.21
C ASP A 727 15.83 -11.13 56.67
N GLY A 728 15.72 -11.35 55.35
CA GLY A 728 15.08 -12.57 54.85
C GLY A 728 14.26 -12.59 53.55
N VAL A 729 14.65 -11.88 52.49
CA VAL A 729 14.24 -12.24 51.11
C VAL A 729 15.48 -12.15 50.21
N GLY A 730 15.71 -13.12 49.34
CA GLY A 730 16.76 -13.04 48.32
C GLY A 730 16.27 -12.17 47.17
N GLU A 731 17.00 -11.11 46.86
CA GLU A 731 16.71 -10.19 45.77
C GLU A 731 16.75 -10.90 44.41
N ILE A 732 15.86 -10.51 43.52
CA ILE A 732 15.91 -10.87 42.10
C ILE A 732 16.87 -9.86 41.44
N PRO A 733 17.89 -10.29 40.68
CA PRO A 733 18.78 -9.34 40.01
C PRO A 733 18.02 -8.41 39.06
N ASP A 734 18.53 -7.18 38.92
CA ASP A 734 17.96 -6.16 38.05
C ASP A 734 17.98 -6.60 36.58
N MET A 735 16.95 -6.25 35.80
CA MET A 735 16.54 -7.01 34.60
C MET A 735 16.18 -6.20 33.35
N ASP A 736 16.48 -4.90 33.31
CA ASP A 736 15.99 -3.97 32.28
C ASP A 736 16.70 -4.06 30.89
N GLU A 737 17.46 -5.13 30.61
CA GLU A 737 18.13 -5.38 29.32
C GLU A 737 17.73 -6.73 28.66
N ILE A 738 16.43 -6.90 28.40
CA ILE A 738 15.91 -7.95 27.51
C ILE A 738 16.14 -7.51 26.05
N PRO A 739 16.72 -8.36 25.17
CA PRO A 739 16.94 -7.96 23.78
C PRO A 739 15.65 -7.89 23.00
N ASP A 740 15.40 -6.74 22.37
CA ASP A 740 14.34 -6.57 21.39
C ASP A 740 14.59 -7.42 20.12
N MET A 741 13.52 -7.65 19.37
CA MET A 741 13.48 -8.71 18.35
C MET A 741 14.26 -8.37 17.06
N GLU A 742 14.73 -7.14 16.90
CA GLU A 742 15.20 -6.60 15.61
C GLU A 742 16.68 -6.20 15.56
N GLU A 743 17.46 -6.34 16.64
CA GLU A 743 18.92 -6.13 16.57
C GLU A 743 19.72 -7.40 16.24
N GLU A 744 20.67 -7.20 15.31
CA GLU A 744 21.69 -8.08 14.74
C GLU A 744 21.28 -9.07 13.62
N ASP A 745 21.79 -8.76 12.42
CA ASP A 745 21.95 -9.70 11.30
C ASP A 745 22.73 -10.95 11.75
N LEU A 746 22.14 -12.14 11.57
CA LEU A 746 22.81 -13.41 11.80
C LEU A 746 22.63 -14.34 10.59
N GLU A 747 23.72 -14.50 9.83
CA GLU A 747 23.93 -15.69 9.01
C GLU A 747 24.01 -16.89 9.95
N ALA A 748 23.17 -17.91 9.73
CA ALA A 748 23.17 -19.14 10.51
C ALA A 748 23.47 -20.34 9.59
N ASP A 749 24.51 -21.09 9.92
CA ASP A 749 24.94 -22.29 9.20
C ASP A 749 23.85 -23.37 9.14
N ASP A 750 23.95 -24.23 8.11
CA ASP A 750 23.00 -25.29 7.78
C ASP A 750 22.73 -26.27 8.95
N ASP A 751 21.48 -26.29 9.44
CA ASP A 751 20.96 -27.34 10.31
C ASP A 751 19.48 -27.64 9.94
N GLU A 752 19.18 -28.89 9.59
CA GLU A 752 18.03 -29.30 8.74
C GLU A 752 16.65 -29.33 9.47
N ALA A 753 16.35 -28.33 10.32
CA ALA A 753 15.17 -28.36 11.22
C ALA A 753 14.46 -27.00 11.46
N THR A 754 14.76 -25.95 10.71
CA THR A 754 14.32 -24.55 10.99
C THR A 754 13.44 -23.90 9.91
N ALA A 755 12.54 -24.65 9.29
CA ALA A 755 11.48 -24.10 8.43
C ALA A 755 10.21 -23.74 9.22
N ALA A 756 9.87 -22.45 9.31
CA ALA A 756 8.68 -21.94 10.00
C ALA A 756 7.55 -21.59 9.00
N PRO A 757 6.31 -22.09 9.19
CA PRO A 757 5.18 -21.74 8.32
C PRO A 757 4.40 -20.52 8.82
N ARG A 758 3.87 -19.72 7.90
CA ARG A 758 2.97 -18.58 8.18
C ARG A 758 1.53 -19.05 8.43
N VAL A 759 0.85 -18.45 9.41
CA VAL A 759 -0.54 -18.80 9.80
C VAL A 759 -1.54 -17.88 9.10
N THR A 760 -2.52 -18.46 8.39
CA THR A 760 -3.64 -17.72 7.78
C THR A 760 -4.92 -17.91 8.61
N PRO A 761 -5.65 -16.83 8.97
CA PRO A 761 -6.79 -16.91 9.87
C PRO A 761 -8.04 -17.50 9.20
N THR A 762 -8.64 -18.53 9.79
CA THR A 762 -9.88 -19.13 9.26
C THR A 762 -11.16 -18.48 9.80
N SER A 763 -11.88 -17.84 8.87
CA SER A 763 -13.35 -17.68 8.82
C SER A 763 -14.09 -17.29 10.10
N ARG A 764 -14.17 -15.98 10.35
CA ARG A 764 -15.44 -15.23 10.39
C ARG A 764 -15.11 -13.74 10.24
N ILE A 765 -15.26 -13.22 9.03
CA ILE A 765 -15.03 -11.81 8.73
C ILE A 765 -16.20 -11.01 9.31
N ILE A 766 -15.91 -10.11 10.25
CA ILE A 766 -16.86 -9.13 10.77
C ILE A 766 -16.60 -7.83 10.00
N ASP A 767 -17.66 -7.16 9.57
CA ASP A 767 -17.56 -5.91 8.82
C ASP A 767 -17.01 -4.78 9.71
N SER A 768 -16.05 -4.02 9.17
CA SER A 768 -15.47 -2.83 9.81
C SER A 768 -16.50 -1.77 10.24
N SER A 769 -17.69 -1.76 9.63
CA SER A 769 -18.78 -0.83 9.95
C SER A 769 -19.58 -1.19 11.22
N GLU A 770 -19.43 -2.39 11.78
CA GLU A 770 -20.15 -2.82 13.00
C GLU A 770 -19.39 -2.49 14.31
N VAL A 771 -18.23 -1.86 14.24
CA VAL A 771 -17.43 -1.46 15.42
C VAL A 771 -17.78 -0.02 15.83
N GLU A 772 -18.78 0.13 16.72
CA GLU A 772 -19.04 1.43 17.36
C GLU A 772 -17.87 1.85 18.26
N VAL A 773 -17.21 2.95 17.91
CA VAL A 773 -16.24 3.62 18.80
C VAL A 773 -17.01 4.31 19.93
N ALA A 774 -16.85 3.81 21.16
CA ALA A 774 -17.49 4.36 22.34
C ALA A 774 -17.10 5.83 22.56
N LYS A 775 -18.07 6.75 22.43
CA LYS A 775 -17.89 8.18 22.67
C LYS A 775 -17.87 8.48 24.18
N GLY A 776 -16.69 8.50 24.79
CA GLY A 776 -16.52 9.03 26.15
C GLY A 776 -15.07 8.94 26.65
N ASN A 777 -14.60 10.01 27.30
CA ASN A 777 -13.29 10.06 27.98
C ASN A 777 -13.31 9.28 29.32
N LEU A 778 -13.76 8.02 29.28
CA LEU A 778 -13.79 7.09 30.40
C LEU A 778 -13.06 5.81 29.97
N LEU A 779 -11.95 5.50 30.66
CA LEU A 779 -11.12 4.33 30.39
C LEU A 779 -11.86 3.04 30.77
N GLN A 780 -12.48 2.38 29.79
CA GLN A 780 -13.19 1.13 30.02
C GLN A 780 -12.21 -0.02 30.35
N VAL A 781 -12.16 -0.44 31.62
CA VAL A 781 -11.28 -1.55 32.03
C VAL A 781 -11.82 -2.87 31.50
N ARG A 782 -10.94 -3.68 30.89
CA ARG A 782 -11.24 -5.06 30.46
C ARG A 782 -10.55 -6.06 31.38
N THR A 783 -11.01 -7.30 31.37
CA THR A 783 -10.37 -8.39 32.12
C THR A 783 -10.14 -9.61 31.25
N TYR A 784 -9.08 -10.37 31.50
CA TYR A 784 -8.68 -11.54 30.71
C TYR A 784 -8.58 -12.80 31.57
N ASP A 785 -9.11 -13.91 31.07
CA ASP A 785 -8.71 -15.24 31.50
C ASP A 785 -7.55 -15.68 30.59
N VAL A 786 -6.41 -16.03 31.19
CA VAL A 786 -5.14 -16.34 30.49
C VAL A 786 -4.76 -17.77 30.78
N MET A 787 -4.42 -18.54 29.74
CA MET A 787 -4.14 -19.97 29.84
C MET A 787 -2.79 -20.32 29.21
N ILE A 788 -2.04 -21.24 29.83
CA ILE A 788 -0.78 -21.78 29.31
C ILE A 788 -0.93 -23.29 29.06
N SER A 789 -0.70 -23.73 27.83
CA SER A 789 -0.65 -25.15 27.44
C SER A 789 0.72 -25.55 26.91
N TYR A 790 1.09 -26.82 27.00
CA TYR A 790 2.29 -27.35 26.35
C TYR A 790 2.05 -27.64 24.86
N ASP A 791 2.84 -27.02 23.98
CA ASP A 791 2.85 -27.31 22.54
C ASP A 791 3.80 -28.48 22.25
N LYS A 792 3.24 -29.61 21.79
CA LYS A 792 3.96 -30.85 21.54
C LYS A 792 4.91 -30.76 20.34
N TYR A 793 4.58 -29.95 19.33
CA TYR A 793 5.39 -29.80 18.13
C TYR A 793 6.60 -28.89 18.37
N TYR A 794 6.37 -27.70 18.95
CA TYR A 794 7.44 -26.75 19.24
C TYR A 794 8.21 -27.08 20.52
N GLN A 795 7.69 -27.97 21.38
CA GLN A 795 8.29 -28.42 22.65
C GLN A 795 8.49 -27.24 23.63
N THR A 796 7.52 -26.32 23.61
CA THR A 796 7.52 -25.07 24.38
C THR A 796 6.10 -24.76 24.90
N PRO A 797 5.97 -23.90 25.93
CA PRO A 797 4.68 -23.35 26.33
C PRO A 797 4.07 -22.47 25.24
N ARG A 798 2.73 -22.45 25.19
CA ARG A 798 1.90 -21.60 24.33
C ARG A 798 0.82 -20.92 25.16
N ILE A 799 0.58 -19.64 24.91
CA ILE A 799 -0.42 -18.83 25.64
C ILE A 799 -1.71 -18.61 24.84
N TRP A 800 -2.79 -18.50 25.59
CA TRP A 800 -4.16 -18.28 25.12
C TRP A 800 -4.84 -17.21 25.97
N LEU A 801 -5.62 -16.34 25.33
CA LEU A 801 -6.24 -15.16 25.91
C LEU A 801 -7.74 -15.12 25.58
N ILE A 802 -8.56 -14.92 26.61
CA ILE A 802 -10.02 -14.72 26.49
C ILE A 802 -10.39 -13.49 27.30
N GLY A 803 -10.74 -12.40 26.62
CA GLY A 803 -11.11 -11.15 27.26
C GLY A 803 -12.61 -11.00 27.53
N TYR A 804 -12.95 -10.15 28.50
CA TYR A 804 -14.29 -9.77 28.91
C TYR A 804 -14.42 -8.25 29.11
N ASP A 805 -15.64 -7.74 28.99
CA ASP A 805 -15.97 -6.30 29.02
C ASP A 805 -16.14 -5.70 30.43
N GLU A 806 -16.16 -4.36 30.50
CA GLU A 806 -16.19 -3.57 31.74
C GLU A 806 -17.43 -3.84 32.61
N ALA A 807 -18.57 -4.16 32.00
CA ALA A 807 -19.82 -4.47 32.70
C ALA A 807 -19.70 -5.69 33.63
N SER A 808 -18.67 -6.52 33.45
CA SER A 808 -18.45 -7.77 34.18
C SER A 808 -17.67 -7.63 35.51
N ILE A 809 -17.08 -6.46 35.81
CA ILE A 809 -16.23 -6.26 37.01
C ILE A 809 -17.01 -6.45 38.33
N ASN A 810 -18.33 -6.25 38.35
CA ASN A 810 -19.14 -6.26 39.59
C ASN A 810 -20.11 -7.44 39.76
N LEU A 811 -20.26 -8.36 38.80
CA LEU A 811 -21.21 -9.48 38.89
C LEU A 811 -20.66 -10.79 38.32
N ALA A 812 -20.39 -11.76 39.20
CA ALA A 812 -19.81 -13.08 38.89
C ALA A 812 -20.67 -14.03 38.02
N PHE A 813 -21.78 -13.55 37.43
CA PHE A 813 -22.77 -14.38 36.73
C PHE A 813 -23.09 -13.94 35.29
N ASN A 814 -22.53 -12.85 34.78
CA ASN A 814 -22.82 -12.39 33.41
C ASN A 814 -21.61 -11.70 32.77
N ARG A 815 -20.57 -12.48 32.41
CA ARG A 815 -19.38 -11.98 31.68
C ARG A 815 -19.66 -11.99 30.17
N THR A 816 -19.61 -10.85 29.49
CA THR A 816 -19.68 -10.80 28.02
C THR A 816 -18.28 -11.06 27.45
N PRO A 817 -18.07 -12.08 26.61
CA PRO A 817 -16.78 -12.29 25.96
C PRO A 817 -16.52 -11.18 24.92
N LEU A 818 -15.28 -10.71 24.85
CA LEU A 818 -14.85 -9.77 23.82
C LEU A 818 -14.87 -10.41 22.43
N THR A 819 -15.17 -9.60 21.42
CA THR A 819 -14.98 -9.99 20.01
C THR A 819 -13.50 -10.00 19.65
N PRO A 820 -13.07 -10.79 18.64
CA PRO A 820 -11.66 -10.78 18.21
C PRO A 820 -11.10 -9.38 17.91
N PRO A 821 -11.81 -8.47 17.20
CA PRO A 821 -11.32 -7.10 16.98
C PRO A 821 -11.09 -6.30 18.27
N GLN A 822 -11.88 -6.56 19.33
CA GLN A 822 -11.65 -5.93 20.63
C GLN A 822 -10.38 -6.49 21.29
N ILE A 823 -10.15 -7.81 21.23
CA ILE A 823 -8.94 -8.43 21.80
C ILE A 823 -7.67 -7.87 21.14
N PHE A 824 -7.67 -7.68 19.82
CA PHE A 824 -6.51 -7.10 19.12
C PHE A 824 -6.22 -5.62 19.46
N GLN A 825 -7.10 -4.91 20.19
CA GLN A 825 -6.80 -3.57 20.74
C GLN A 825 -5.99 -3.63 22.04
N ASP A 826 -5.90 -4.82 22.66
CA ASP A 826 -5.21 -5.10 23.92
C ASP A 826 -3.89 -5.90 23.70
N VAL A 827 -3.45 -6.03 22.44
CA VAL A 827 -2.20 -6.70 22.02
C VAL A 827 -1.31 -5.67 21.32
N SER A 828 0.01 -5.73 21.51
CA SER A 828 0.95 -4.82 20.82
C SER A 828 0.81 -4.88 19.30
N ALA A 829 0.93 -3.72 18.64
CA ALA A 829 0.68 -3.60 17.19
C ALA A 829 1.64 -4.46 16.36
N ASP A 830 2.88 -4.64 16.83
CA ASP A 830 3.91 -5.41 16.14
C ASP A 830 3.68 -6.92 16.17
N HIS A 831 2.89 -7.39 17.12
CA HIS A 831 2.54 -8.80 17.32
C HIS A 831 1.10 -9.14 16.92
N ALA A 832 0.19 -8.17 16.92
CA ALA A 832 -1.17 -8.31 16.43
C ALA A 832 -1.17 -8.74 14.96
N PHE A 833 -1.95 -9.78 14.63
CA PHE A 833 -2.06 -10.39 13.29
C PHE A 833 -0.77 -11.00 12.69
N LYS A 834 0.43 -10.70 13.22
CA LYS A 834 1.70 -11.37 12.86
C LYS A 834 1.95 -12.64 13.68
N THR A 835 1.88 -12.54 15.01
CA THR A 835 2.13 -13.66 15.93
C THR A 835 0.93 -14.05 16.79
N VAL A 836 -0.09 -13.18 16.90
CA VAL A 836 -1.33 -13.49 17.63
C VAL A 836 -2.47 -13.77 16.66
N THR A 837 -3.11 -14.94 16.77
CA THR A 837 -4.24 -15.36 15.90
C THR A 837 -5.37 -16.01 16.72
N ILE A 838 -6.57 -16.15 16.15
CA ILE A 838 -7.69 -16.83 16.83
C ILE A 838 -7.65 -18.32 16.47
N GLU A 839 -7.38 -19.16 17.47
CA GLU A 839 -7.24 -20.61 17.33
C GLU A 839 -8.25 -21.37 18.21
N ALA A 840 -8.50 -22.65 17.90
CA ALA A 840 -9.31 -23.53 18.73
C ALA A 840 -8.49 -24.05 19.92
N PHE A 841 -8.97 -23.86 21.14
CA PHE A 841 -8.23 -24.21 22.35
C PHE A 841 -8.07 -25.73 22.50
N PRO A 842 -6.84 -26.29 22.61
CA PRO A 842 -6.59 -27.73 22.46
C PRO A 842 -7.22 -28.62 23.53
N HIS A 843 -7.59 -28.06 24.69
CA HIS A 843 -8.21 -28.79 25.80
C HIS A 843 -9.72 -28.54 25.95
N SER A 844 -10.37 -27.93 24.94
CA SER A 844 -11.82 -27.77 24.87
C SER A 844 -12.37 -28.12 23.49
N THR A 845 -13.63 -28.54 23.44
CA THR A 845 -14.34 -28.91 22.22
C THR A 845 -15.06 -27.74 21.54
N SER A 846 -15.33 -26.64 22.25
CA SER A 846 -16.13 -25.51 21.75
C SER A 846 -15.47 -24.13 21.92
N LEU A 847 -14.32 -24.05 22.58
CA LEU A 847 -13.65 -22.79 22.91
C LEU A 847 -12.68 -22.35 21.80
N GLN A 848 -12.84 -21.12 21.32
CA GLN A 848 -11.85 -20.41 20.52
C GLN A 848 -11.27 -19.26 21.37
N ALA A 849 -9.97 -19.02 21.24
CA ALA A 849 -9.25 -18.01 22.01
C ALA A 849 -8.13 -17.39 21.14
N ALA A 850 -7.70 -16.18 21.49
CA ALA A 850 -6.52 -15.60 20.86
C ALA A 850 -5.26 -16.31 21.39
N SER A 851 -4.37 -16.78 20.53
CA SER A 851 -3.15 -17.50 20.89
C SER A 851 -1.91 -16.83 20.33
N VAL A 852 -0.84 -16.81 21.13
CA VAL A 852 0.50 -16.37 20.70
C VAL A 852 1.23 -17.57 20.09
N HIS A 853 1.59 -17.48 18.81
CA HIS A 853 2.11 -18.60 18.04
C HIS A 853 3.58 -18.93 18.41
N PRO A 854 3.89 -20.17 18.85
CA PRO A 854 5.14 -20.47 19.56
C PRO A 854 6.40 -20.66 18.69
N CYS A 855 6.37 -20.30 17.41
CA CYS A 855 7.46 -20.58 16.46
C CYS A 855 8.82 -19.96 16.81
N LYS A 856 8.84 -18.85 17.56
CA LYS A 856 10.07 -18.18 18.04
C LYS A 856 10.36 -18.41 19.53
N HIS A 857 9.48 -19.10 20.27
CA HIS A 857 9.61 -19.25 21.73
C HIS A 857 10.92 -19.95 22.12
N ALA A 858 11.28 -21.04 21.43
CA ALA A 858 12.50 -21.80 21.73
C ALA A 858 13.78 -20.97 21.53
N SER A 859 13.88 -20.22 20.43
CA SER A 859 15.04 -19.37 20.12
C SER A 859 15.18 -18.18 21.08
N VAL A 860 14.07 -17.54 21.46
CA VAL A 860 14.09 -16.43 22.42
C VAL A 860 14.44 -16.95 23.81
N MET A 861 13.79 -18.02 24.27
CA MET A 861 14.09 -18.63 25.57
C MET A 861 15.53 -19.11 25.66
N LYS A 862 16.12 -19.66 24.58
CA LYS A 862 17.55 -19.98 24.52
C LYS A 862 18.41 -18.74 24.80
N LYS A 863 18.24 -17.65 24.04
CA LYS A 863 19.01 -16.39 24.24
C LYS A 863 18.86 -15.85 25.67
N VAL A 864 17.66 -15.90 26.23
CA VAL A 864 17.39 -15.44 27.62
C VAL A 864 18.07 -16.35 28.65
N ILE A 865 18.02 -17.68 28.47
CA ILE A 865 18.72 -18.64 29.33
C ILE A 865 20.24 -18.42 29.25
N GLU A 866 20.80 -18.17 28.07
CA GLU A 866 22.23 -17.89 27.87
C GLU A 866 22.65 -16.59 28.57
N ARG A 867 21.92 -15.48 28.38
CA ARG A 867 22.20 -14.20 29.07
C ARG A 867 22.08 -14.31 30.59
N MET A 868 21.01 -14.93 31.10
CA MET A 868 20.83 -15.10 32.56
C MET A 868 21.87 -16.04 33.17
N ASN A 869 22.33 -17.06 32.43
CA ASN A 869 23.45 -17.90 32.88
C ASN A 869 24.77 -17.11 32.94
N ALA A 870 25.04 -16.22 31.97
CA ALA A 870 26.24 -15.40 31.96
C ALA A 870 26.30 -14.49 33.20
N GLY A 871 25.25 -13.71 33.47
CA GLY A 871 25.18 -12.83 34.64
C GLY A 871 25.34 -13.56 35.97
N VAL A 872 24.62 -14.68 36.17
CA VAL A 872 24.74 -15.50 37.39
C VAL A 872 26.13 -16.11 37.56
N ILE A 873 26.80 -16.49 36.46
CA ILE A 873 28.17 -17.02 36.50
C ILE A 873 29.16 -15.90 36.87
N GLU A 874 29.02 -14.70 36.32
CA GLU A 874 29.86 -13.54 36.66
C GLU A 874 29.69 -13.14 38.13
N GLU A 875 28.46 -13.12 38.64
CA GLU A 875 28.16 -12.79 40.02
C GLU A 875 28.68 -13.86 41.00
N GLN A 876 28.51 -15.15 40.69
CA GLN A 876 29.12 -16.25 41.46
C GLN A 876 30.66 -16.20 41.43
N GLN A 877 31.27 -15.79 40.31
CA GLN A 877 32.72 -15.59 40.21
C GLN A 877 33.19 -14.37 41.00
N ALA A 878 32.43 -13.27 41.01
CA ALA A 878 32.71 -12.08 41.81
C ALA A 878 32.63 -12.40 43.30
N GLN A 879 31.59 -13.11 43.76
CA GLN A 879 31.46 -13.57 45.14
C GLN A 879 32.57 -14.57 45.53
N ARG A 880 32.94 -15.51 44.65
CA ARG A 880 34.09 -16.42 44.89
C ARG A 880 35.42 -15.67 44.97
N LYS A 881 35.65 -14.64 44.14
CA LYS A 881 36.83 -13.76 44.23
C LYS A 881 36.83 -12.99 45.55
N ALA A 882 35.71 -12.41 45.97
CA ALA A 882 35.57 -11.70 47.25
C ALA A 882 35.84 -12.61 48.46
N PHE A 883 35.37 -13.87 48.42
CA PHE A 883 35.68 -14.88 49.44
C PHE A 883 37.15 -15.33 49.44
N ALA A 884 37.82 -15.30 48.28
CA ALA A 884 39.23 -15.65 48.16
C ALA A 884 40.20 -14.55 48.61
N SER A 885 39.74 -13.30 48.74
CA SER A 885 40.57 -12.13 49.10
C SER A 885 40.47 -11.68 50.58
N GLY A 886 39.70 -12.36 51.43
CA GLY A 886 39.55 -12.01 52.85
C GLY A 886 40.54 -12.76 53.79
N PRO A 887 41.09 -12.12 54.84
CA PRO A 887 42.00 -12.77 55.79
C PRO A 887 41.27 -13.72 56.76
N ALA A 888 41.99 -14.73 57.25
CA ALA A 888 41.38 -15.88 57.92
C ALA A 888 41.13 -15.73 59.45
N SER A 889 39.86 -15.94 59.84
CA SER A 889 39.41 -16.56 61.12
C SER A 889 39.57 -15.75 62.44
N PRO A 890 38.90 -16.11 63.58
CA PRO A 890 38.08 -17.31 63.80
C PRO A 890 36.76 -17.20 64.64
N LYS A 891 35.98 -18.31 64.57
CA LYS A 891 34.94 -18.85 65.49
C LYS A 891 33.45 -18.46 65.36
N ASP A 892 32.66 -19.53 65.23
CA ASP A 892 31.29 -19.79 65.72
C ASP A 892 30.19 -18.73 65.46
N LYS A 893 29.14 -19.04 64.66
CA LYS A 893 28.20 -20.13 64.96
C LYS A 893 27.51 -20.73 63.73
N GLN A 894 27.42 -22.06 63.76
CA GLN A 894 26.69 -22.90 62.83
C GLN A 894 25.17 -22.61 62.84
N LYS A 895 24.61 -22.14 61.73
CA LYS A 895 23.18 -22.30 61.39
C LYS A 895 23.06 -23.16 60.13
N LYS A 896 22.69 -24.43 60.33
CA LYS A 896 22.25 -25.31 59.23
C LYS A 896 21.01 -24.71 58.59
N TRP A 897 21.03 -24.49 57.27
CA TRP A 897 19.80 -24.43 56.50
C TRP A 897 19.48 -25.82 55.94
N LEU A 898 18.21 -26.19 55.96
CA LEU A 898 17.73 -27.55 55.77
C LEU A 898 16.86 -27.63 54.52
N PHE A 899 17.44 -27.92 53.36
CA PHE A 899 16.68 -28.46 52.23
C PHE A 899 17.11 -29.90 51.95
N ARG A 900 16.33 -30.80 52.55
CA ARG A 900 16.52 -32.24 52.48
C ARG A 900 15.78 -32.77 51.25
N ARG A 901 16.55 -33.23 50.27
CA ARG A 901 16.16 -34.06 49.11
C ARG A 901 14.87 -34.86 49.35
N ALA A 902 13.86 -34.63 48.50
CA ALA A 902 12.66 -35.43 48.39
C ALA A 902 12.37 -35.75 46.91
N SER A 903 13.05 -36.76 46.38
CA SER A 903 12.57 -37.51 45.20
C SER A 903 12.91 -38.98 45.40
N GLY A 904 11.94 -39.85 45.10
CA GLY A 904 11.97 -41.27 45.41
C GLY A 904 12.48 -42.13 44.27
N ASN A 905 13.18 -43.21 44.62
CA ASN A 905 13.50 -44.40 43.82
C ASN A 905 13.45 -44.30 42.28
N GLY A 906 14.59 -43.96 41.68
CA GLY A 906 15.10 -44.58 40.46
C GLY A 906 16.55 -45.00 40.71
N LYS A 907 16.92 -46.26 40.44
CA LYS A 907 18.31 -46.73 40.55
C LYS A 907 19.02 -46.52 39.21
N GLU A 908 20.18 -45.88 39.22
CA GLU A 908 21.33 -46.34 38.45
C GLU A 908 22.65 -45.80 39.06
N ASP A 909 23.77 -46.36 38.64
CA ASP A 909 25.01 -46.45 39.44
C ASP A 909 25.86 -45.18 39.51
N LYS A 910 26.65 -45.07 40.59
CA LYS A 910 27.68 -44.04 40.76
C LYS A 910 29.08 -44.57 40.42
N THR A 911 29.80 -43.86 39.56
CA THR A 911 31.27 -43.73 39.66
C THR A 911 31.63 -42.41 40.35
N PRO A 912 32.60 -42.38 41.28
CA PRO A 912 32.98 -41.15 41.99
C PRO A 912 34.10 -40.40 41.26
N THR A 913 33.87 -39.13 40.93
CA THR A 913 34.91 -38.21 40.45
C THR A 913 35.21 -37.11 41.47
N THR A 914 36.48 -36.74 41.49
CA THR A 914 37.24 -35.71 42.22
C THR A 914 36.46 -34.59 42.97
N PRO A 915 36.82 -34.27 44.24
CA PRO A 915 36.33 -33.06 44.91
C PRO A 915 37.06 -31.83 44.36
N GLY A 916 36.42 -31.08 43.46
CA GLY A 916 37.00 -29.87 42.87
C GLY A 916 36.12 -29.11 41.87
N GLU A 917 35.13 -29.79 41.26
CA GLU A 917 34.23 -29.20 40.27
C GLU A 917 32.77 -29.32 40.76
N GLU A 918 32.32 -28.33 41.51
CA GLU A 918 30.88 -28.02 41.59
C GLU A 918 30.53 -27.23 40.33
N GLU A 919 29.69 -27.80 39.46
CA GLU A 919 29.13 -27.09 38.31
C GLU A 919 28.48 -25.77 38.78
N MET A 920 28.80 -24.66 38.10
CA MET A 920 28.15 -23.38 38.40
C MET A 920 26.67 -23.48 38.02
N GLU A 921 25.79 -23.37 39.02
CA GLU A 921 24.36 -23.62 38.87
C GLU A 921 23.71 -22.42 38.18
N GLY A 922 23.53 -22.52 36.86
CA GLY A 922 22.73 -21.60 36.06
C GLY A 922 21.22 -21.75 36.27
N MET A 923 20.41 -21.12 35.44
CA MET A 923 18.94 -21.12 35.53
C MET A 923 18.39 -22.55 35.68
N ARG A 924 17.56 -22.76 36.70
CA ARG A 924 16.82 -24.01 36.91
C ARG A 924 15.58 -24.03 36.02
N VAL A 925 15.29 -25.22 35.45
CA VAL A 925 14.14 -25.43 34.55
C VAL A 925 12.80 -25.04 35.19
N ASP A 926 12.67 -25.19 36.51
CA ASP A 926 11.46 -24.81 37.25
C ASP A 926 11.09 -23.32 37.11
N PHE A 927 12.05 -22.45 36.81
CA PHE A 927 11.82 -21.02 36.56
C PHE A 927 11.40 -20.70 35.12
N TYR A 928 11.38 -21.68 34.20
CA TYR A 928 11.09 -21.46 32.78
C TYR A 928 9.80 -20.67 32.56
N LEU A 929 8.71 -21.05 33.23
CA LEU A 929 7.42 -20.38 33.05
C LEU A 929 7.37 -18.95 33.61
N VAL A 930 8.21 -18.63 34.60
CA VAL A 930 8.32 -17.28 35.16
C VAL A 930 9.01 -16.36 34.15
N VAL A 931 10.12 -16.81 33.58
CA VAL A 931 10.85 -16.09 32.50
C VAL A 931 10.01 -15.99 31.23
N PHE A 932 9.28 -17.05 30.89
CA PHE A 932 8.35 -17.07 29.77
C PHE A 932 7.20 -16.06 29.92
N LEU A 933 6.68 -15.84 31.14
CA LEU A 933 5.67 -14.80 31.37
C LEU A 933 6.22 -13.38 31.18
N LYS A 934 7.48 -13.10 31.57
CA LYS A 934 8.14 -11.82 31.25
C LYS A 934 8.27 -11.61 29.74
N PHE A 935 8.70 -12.63 28.99
CA PHE A 935 8.72 -12.59 27.53
C PHE A 935 7.32 -12.34 26.94
N ILE A 936 6.26 -12.91 27.51
CA ILE A 936 4.90 -12.71 26.99
C ILE A 936 4.35 -11.33 27.38
N ALA A 937 4.79 -10.75 28.50
CA ALA A 937 4.45 -9.38 28.86
C ALA A 937 4.95 -8.34 27.84
N SER A 938 6.08 -8.57 27.14
CA SER A 938 6.47 -7.68 26.04
C SER A 938 5.53 -7.79 24.82
N ILE A 939 4.93 -8.95 24.59
CA ILE A 939 3.96 -9.19 23.50
C ILE A 939 2.58 -8.59 23.82
N VAL A 940 2.13 -8.65 25.08
CA VAL A 940 0.85 -8.10 25.55
C VAL A 940 1.02 -7.12 26.72
N PRO A 941 1.72 -5.99 26.52
CA PRO A 941 2.15 -5.09 27.62
C PRO A 941 0.99 -4.39 28.34
N THR A 942 -0.21 -4.41 27.76
CA THR A 942 -1.42 -3.88 28.41
C THR A 942 -2.19 -4.87 29.28
N ILE A 943 -1.87 -6.15 29.20
CA ILE A 943 -2.49 -7.20 30.02
C ILE A 943 -1.49 -7.53 31.14
N GLU A 944 -1.91 -7.45 32.40
CA GLU A 944 -1.02 -7.70 33.56
C GLU A 944 -0.77 -9.21 33.80
N VAL A 945 -0.30 -9.92 32.74
CA VAL A 945 0.04 -11.35 32.77
C VAL A 945 1.24 -11.67 33.64
N ASP A 946 2.16 -10.73 33.79
CA ASP A 946 3.30 -10.85 34.68
C ASP A 946 2.98 -10.22 36.04
N SER A 947 2.92 -11.07 37.08
CA SER A 947 2.77 -10.65 38.47
C SER A 947 4.12 -10.65 39.23
N THR A 948 5.25 -10.79 38.53
CA THR A 948 6.59 -10.84 39.15
C THR A 948 7.15 -9.48 39.55
N THR A 949 6.61 -8.39 39.00
CA THR A 949 7.00 -7.00 39.29
C THR A 949 6.30 -6.38 40.52
N ALA A 950 5.42 -7.15 41.18
CA ALA A 950 4.55 -6.66 42.27
C ALA A 950 5.03 -7.00 43.69
N PHE A 951 6.32 -7.33 43.89
CA PHE A 951 6.91 -7.73 45.18
C PHE A 951 8.34 -7.25 45.36
#